data_AF-A0A6N8WTV3-F1
#
_entry.id   AF-A0A6N8WTV3-F1
#
_cell.length_a   1.000
_cell.length_b   1.000
_cell.length_c   1.000
_cell.angle_alpha   90.00
_cell.angle_beta   90.00
_cell.angle_gamma   90.00
#
_symmetry.space_group_name_H-M   'P 1'
#
loop_
_entity.id
_entity.type
_entity.pdbx_description
1 polymer ?
#
loop_
_entity_poly.entity_id
_entity_poly.type
_entity_poly.pdbx_seq_one_letter_code
_entity_poly.pdbx_strand_id
1 'polypeptide(L)'
;MRHATEIAVLAAWRRRYPHAFRVGFWYLLGAVSLTVLWPAAVALAPDAGLTRSYWYPDDALTEPVVAQRITAVDLAFIAEQGQPTRNYRVRWEGVWFSPRAERVDFLAGADDGVILLVDGETVLERSPAGGMHTEARTVELEAGPHRLEIEHWQAGGGRSLNVQWAPFGSDAELLSPTRLFPADPGPLGYWLRYAATRLPGLLMLIWAAGPALLFALAVWQTLYLRVTTLGRGEAWRRLRTVLLPAALGPGQLLLFGPWTVHDTNRAEFLLGFWTLASGWVWLLAPIVGALAALSLLLPLRWFPRYVAALCAVGVLLWAQGNLLLADYGVLDGGGLDLASHAWRTPLEAGLWVSVLAFAVAFAGVVARAAPVASGMLVALQTVVLLVPASGEATAPRITNSSSDRAETGWQLPPPEVFELSSTRNLIYIVLDSFPSHTFAEILDADRSAFERDWRGFTFFANHLGTRHTTRHSIPAMLTGIPFGFETFSEYLARHPSVFNVLGQQGWRLRLLLSTHHGGIHVNPAFPGVDRVTRYDIPNPYGSYGDYVDFTAAQLLDLSLLRHAPHAFKPGVYRGDEWLFQEWLASRLGPEATAERPFGDAVFLQEFASRITRGDVAPVHMFMHLLTPHPPIVTDSDCRYAPKRPEKPEDFRSQAECTLSGVEALLRRLRDLDLYDQSAIVVTSDHGVNVRLNPLDVDHPFHSEWSPTDVTLATVQRRAAPLLLVKPFAAEDPLQVSHAPTSALDLPATLLDLADLPVTLGNGASVLGLDPATPRPRTYAHGSGSFDGLHLFTVNGHINDPDAWSSYRSVFAPALDRAVQRRAHRIGLFADPIDTTSQSRERIYRTDERAVFYAAPEDWRVTFDVRRIPAMATAQTVTIRIDGDIVDQRRLVDDAWHTLSYPVTARSAENIPFRIELLASPAHVDADGESYGLLLRGDI
;
A
#
# COMPACT_ATOMS: atom_id res chain seq x y z
N MET A 1 -67.38 29.10 5.48
CA MET A 1 -67.88 27.81 4.92
C MET A 1 -66.88 26.65 5.02
N ARG A 2 -65.55 26.84 4.94
CA ARG A 2 -64.58 25.72 5.06
C ARG A 2 -64.51 25.04 6.45
N HIS A 3 -64.67 25.79 7.55
CA HIS A 3 -64.67 25.20 8.91
C HIS A 3 -65.90 24.34 9.25
N ALA A 4 -67.06 24.59 8.63
CA ALA A 4 -68.26 23.79 8.88
C ALA A 4 -68.15 22.37 8.26
N THR A 5 -67.39 22.24 7.17
CA THR A 5 -67.17 20.98 6.45
C THR A 5 -66.17 20.06 7.18
N GLU A 6 -65.14 20.62 7.82
CA GLU A 6 -64.13 19.86 8.58
C GLU A 6 -64.71 19.23 9.85
N ILE A 7 -65.57 19.97 10.56
CA ILE A 7 -66.26 19.50 11.78
C ILE A 7 -67.24 18.35 11.44
N ALA A 8 -67.90 18.41 10.29
CA ALA A 8 -68.82 17.37 9.82
C ALA A 8 -68.08 16.06 9.48
N VAL A 9 -66.89 16.14 8.87
CA VAL A 9 -66.06 14.97 8.52
C VAL A 9 -65.52 14.27 9.76
N LEU A 10 -64.99 15.02 10.73
CA LEU A 10 -64.52 14.46 12.01
C LEU A 10 -65.65 13.82 12.82
N ALA A 11 -66.84 14.44 12.84
CA ALA A 11 -68.02 13.90 13.52
C ALA A 11 -68.59 12.64 12.83
N ALA A 12 -68.44 12.50 11.51
CA ALA A 12 -68.80 11.30 10.76
C ALA A 12 -67.78 10.16 10.99
N TRP A 13 -66.48 10.48 11.02
CA TRP A 13 -65.41 9.51 11.26
C TRP A 13 -65.44 8.95 12.69
N ARG A 14 -65.63 9.82 13.70
CA ARG A 14 -65.81 9.43 15.10
C ARG A 14 -67.00 8.48 15.30
N ARG A 15 -68.08 8.66 14.54
CA ARG A 15 -69.26 7.76 14.56
C ARG A 15 -68.98 6.41 13.91
N ARG A 16 -68.13 6.37 12.88
CA ARG A 16 -67.80 5.14 12.14
C ARG A 16 -66.70 4.29 12.80
N TYR A 17 -65.78 4.89 13.56
CA TYR A 17 -64.68 4.20 14.24
C TYR A 17 -64.45 4.70 15.68
N PRO A 18 -65.38 4.44 16.62
CA PRO A 18 -65.34 5.00 17.97
C PRO A 18 -64.13 4.56 18.81
N HIS A 19 -63.64 3.33 18.61
CA HIS A 19 -62.44 2.83 19.30
C HIS A 19 -61.17 3.50 18.78
N ALA A 20 -60.99 3.61 17.47
CA ALA A 20 -59.82 4.27 16.87
C ALA A 20 -59.72 5.76 17.28
N PHE A 21 -60.87 6.45 17.36
CA PHE A 21 -60.92 7.83 17.83
C PHE A 21 -60.51 7.96 19.30
N ARG A 22 -60.96 7.06 20.19
CA ARG A 22 -60.57 7.06 21.61
C ARG A 22 -59.07 6.78 21.77
N VAL A 23 -58.53 5.81 21.03
CA VAL A 23 -57.09 5.51 21.07
C VAL A 23 -56.27 6.70 20.56
N GLY A 24 -56.65 7.31 19.43
CA GLY A 24 -55.95 8.49 18.90
C GLY A 24 -56.01 9.71 19.82
N PHE A 25 -57.12 9.92 20.53
CA PHE A 25 -57.25 10.99 21.52
C PHE A 25 -56.33 10.78 22.73
N TRP A 26 -56.32 9.58 23.33
CA TRP A 26 -55.43 9.28 24.47
C TRP A 26 -53.96 9.30 24.06
N TYR A 27 -53.65 8.88 22.83
CA TYR A 27 -52.32 8.99 22.25
C TYR A 27 -51.85 10.45 22.15
N LEU A 28 -52.65 11.32 21.54
CA LEU A 28 -52.36 12.75 21.40
C LEU A 28 -52.21 13.44 22.76
N LEU A 29 -53.08 13.11 23.71
CA LEU A 29 -53.01 13.66 25.05
C LEU A 29 -51.70 13.26 25.74
N GLY A 30 -51.34 11.97 25.70
CA GLY A 30 -50.08 11.48 26.27
C GLY A 30 -48.84 12.11 25.61
N ALA A 31 -48.84 12.22 24.27
CA ALA A 31 -47.75 12.83 23.51
C ALA A 31 -47.54 14.31 23.87
N VAL A 32 -48.62 15.09 23.95
CA VAL A 32 -48.58 16.51 24.33
C VAL A 32 -48.16 16.67 25.79
N SER A 33 -48.72 15.90 26.71
CA SER A 33 -48.36 15.96 28.13
C SER A 33 -46.87 15.66 28.37
N LEU A 34 -46.32 14.63 27.71
CA LEU A 34 -44.88 14.32 27.81
C LEU A 34 -43.99 15.40 27.17
N THR A 35 -44.46 16.04 26.09
CA THR A 35 -43.75 17.14 25.43
C THR A 35 -43.61 18.36 26.36
N VAL A 36 -44.62 18.62 27.18
CA VAL A 36 -44.64 19.73 28.14
C VAL A 36 -43.82 19.44 29.40
N LEU A 37 -43.69 18.17 29.81
CA LEU A 37 -42.94 17.78 31.01
C LEU A 37 -41.41 17.73 30.79
N TRP A 38 -40.96 17.56 29.55
CA TRP A 38 -39.54 17.47 29.19
C TRP A 38 -38.69 18.70 29.61
N PRO A 39 -39.07 19.95 29.27
CA PRO A 39 -38.28 21.13 29.62
C PRO A 39 -38.09 21.30 31.13
N ALA A 40 -39.08 20.90 31.93
CA ALA A 40 -39.01 20.94 33.38
C ALA A 40 -37.99 19.93 33.95
N ALA A 41 -37.90 18.72 33.35
CA ALA A 41 -36.89 17.74 33.73
C ALA A 41 -35.46 18.22 33.39
N VAL A 42 -35.28 18.87 32.23
CA VAL A 42 -33.98 19.44 31.83
C VAL A 42 -33.54 20.55 32.78
N ALA A 43 -34.46 21.43 33.18
CA ALA A 43 -34.13 22.55 34.06
C ALA A 43 -33.73 22.14 35.49
N LEU A 44 -34.14 20.95 35.95
CA LEU A 44 -33.89 20.45 37.29
C LEU A 44 -32.81 19.35 37.35
N ALA A 45 -32.32 18.86 36.21
CA ALA A 45 -31.33 17.80 36.16
C ALA A 45 -29.92 18.32 36.52
N PRO A 46 -29.13 17.57 37.31
CA PRO A 46 -27.74 17.93 37.58
C PRO A 46 -26.87 17.89 36.31
N ASP A 47 -25.75 18.60 36.37
CA ASP A 47 -24.74 18.59 35.32
C ASP A 47 -24.15 17.19 35.14
N ALA A 48 -23.91 16.79 33.90
CA ALA A 48 -23.28 15.52 33.58
C ALA A 48 -21.85 15.68 33.09
N GLY A 49 -21.12 14.57 33.13
CA GLY A 49 -19.76 14.46 32.63
C GLY A 49 -18.73 14.35 33.75
N LEU A 50 -17.51 14.07 33.32
CA LEU A 50 -16.32 13.97 34.15
C LEU A 50 -15.51 15.26 34.01
N THR A 51 -14.64 15.49 34.97
CA THR A 51 -13.59 16.50 34.86
C THR A 51 -12.41 15.87 34.13
N ARG A 52 -12.03 16.45 32.99
CA ARG A 52 -10.83 16.09 32.25
C ARG A 52 -9.69 17.04 32.63
N SER A 53 -8.54 16.47 32.95
CA SER A 53 -7.29 17.16 33.27
C SER A 53 -6.18 16.54 32.42
N TYR A 54 -5.26 17.34 31.88
CA TYR A 54 -4.12 16.83 31.12
C TYR A 54 -2.78 17.40 31.60
N TRP A 55 -1.74 16.61 31.39
CA TRP A 55 -0.34 16.94 31.65
C TRP A 55 0.44 16.84 30.34
N TYR A 56 1.30 17.82 30.13
CA TYR A 56 2.18 17.89 28.97
C TYR A 56 3.50 18.58 29.35
N PRO A 57 4.66 17.95 29.10
CA PRO A 57 4.85 16.55 28.68
C PRO A 57 4.28 15.53 29.70
N ASP A 58 4.21 14.23 29.33
CA ASP A 58 3.58 13.17 30.16
C ASP A 58 4.28 12.92 31.52
N ASP A 59 5.48 13.47 31.69
CA ASP A 59 6.30 13.50 32.90
C ASP A 59 6.24 14.83 33.69
N ALA A 60 5.41 15.79 33.26
CA ALA A 60 5.30 17.09 33.91
C ALA A 60 4.89 16.98 35.39
N LEU A 61 5.78 17.38 36.31
CA LEU A 61 5.62 17.30 37.77
C LEU A 61 4.75 18.42 38.40
N THR A 62 4.00 19.20 37.61
CA THR A 62 3.21 20.35 38.11
C THR A 62 1.78 20.41 37.54
N GLU A 63 0.94 21.22 38.21
CA GLU A 63 -0.53 21.27 38.13
C GLU A 63 -1.14 21.10 36.72
N PRO A 64 -2.28 20.39 36.61
CA PRO A 64 -2.91 20.06 35.33
C PRO A 64 -3.27 21.33 34.55
N VAL A 65 -2.99 21.31 33.25
CA VAL A 65 -3.37 22.38 32.34
C VAL A 65 -4.84 22.16 32.02
N VAL A 66 -5.71 23.04 32.52
CA VAL A 66 -7.16 23.12 32.23
C VAL A 66 -8.01 21.94 32.74
N ALA A 67 -8.93 22.24 33.67
CA ALA A 67 -10.04 21.36 34.05
C ALA A 67 -11.27 21.67 33.17
N GLN A 68 -11.63 20.77 32.25
CA GLN A 68 -12.84 20.91 31.42
C GLN A 68 -13.84 19.80 31.73
N ARG A 69 -15.13 20.16 31.77
CA ARG A 69 -16.21 19.19 31.89
C ARG A 69 -16.50 18.55 30.54
N ILE A 70 -16.45 17.22 30.49
CA ILE A 70 -16.62 16.44 29.26
C ILE A 70 -17.58 15.27 29.51
N THR A 71 -18.39 14.92 28.51
CA THR A 71 -19.34 13.79 28.60
C THR A 71 -18.87 12.54 27.86
N ALA A 72 -17.71 12.61 27.21
CA ALA A 72 -17.11 11.50 26.48
C ALA A 72 -15.67 11.30 26.95
N VAL A 73 -15.28 10.02 27.07
CA VAL A 73 -13.91 9.59 27.36
C VAL A 73 -13.33 9.11 26.04
N ASP A 74 -12.79 10.05 25.28
CA ASP A 74 -12.25 9.82 23.94
C ASP A 74 -11.09 10.77 23.62
N LEU A 75 -10.53 10.60 22.43
CA LEU A 75 -9.40 11.37 21.93
C LEU A 75 -9.81 12.61 21.12
N ALA A 76 -11.08 13.04 21.15
CA ALA A 76 -11.55 14.17 20.34
C ALA A 76 -10.85 15.50 20.70
N PHE A 77 -10.32 15.61 21.92
CA PHE A 77 -9.61 16.80 22.39
C PHE A 77 -8.34 17.12 21.60
N ILE A 78 -7.77 16.13 20.91
CA ILE A 78 -6.60 16.31 20.04
C ILE A 78 -6.90 17.28 18.89
N ALA A 79 -8.15 17.37 18.44
CA ALA A 79 -8.56 18.31 17.40
C ALA A 79 -8.79 19.74 17.90
N GLU A 80 -8.77 19.97 19.22
CA GLU A 80 -8.90 21.30 19.81
C GLU A 80 -7.58 22.09 19.61
N GLN A 81 -7.68 23.37 19.21
CA GLN A 81 -6.48 24.18 18.97
C GLN A 81 -5.63 24.32 20.24
N GLY A 82 -4.33 24.05 20.12
CA GLY A 82 -3.35 24.21 21.20
C GLY A 82 -3.21 23.00 22.12
N GLN A 83 -3.88 21.88 21.83
CA GLN A 83 -3.73 20.64 22.60
C GLN A 83 -2.57 19.76 22.10
N PRO A 84 -1.86 19.06 23.02
CA PRO A 84 -0.77 18.18 22.65
C PRO A 84 -1.31 16.93 21.95
N THR A 85 -0.64 16.54 20.86
CA THR A 85 -1.04 15.39 20.03
C THR A 85 -0.12 14.18 20.21
N ARG A 86 0.99 14.34 20.95
CA ARG A 86 1.98 13.32 21.36
C ARG A 86 2.51 13.69 22.75
N ASN A 87 3.18 12.78 23.44
CA ASN A 87 3.78 12.99 24.78
C ASN A 87 2.81 13.64 25.79
N TYR A 88 1.59 13.13 25.90
CA TYR A 88 0.61 13.66 26.84
C TYR A 88 0.10 12.60 27.79
N ARG A 89 -0.37 13.05 28.95
CA ARG A 89 -1.17 12.25 29.88
C ARG A 89 -2.49 12.95 30.11
N VAL A 90 -3.58 12.22 30.09
CA VAL A 90 -4.94 12.75 30.29
C VAL A 90 -5.65 11.89 31.32
N ARG A 91 -6.36 12.55 32.24
CA ARG A 91 -7.16 11.92 33.28
C ARG A 91 -8.59 12.44 33.21
N TRP A 92 -9.54 11.52 33.32
CA TRP A 92 -10.95 11.80 33.55
C TRP A 92 -11.33 11.36 34.95
N GLU A 93 -11.91 12.27 35.74
CA GLU A 93 -12.32 11.99 37.12
C GLU A 93 -13.76 12.44 37.39
N GLY A 94 -14.47 11.67 38.22
CA GLY A 94 -15.82 12.02 38.66
C GLY A 94 -16.53 10.83 39.29
N VAL A 95 -17.84 10.76 39.09
CA VAL A 95 -18.73 9.76 39.65
C VAL A 95 -19.45 9.01 38.53
N TRP A 96 -19.42 7.69 38.63
CA TRP A 96 -20.33 6.79 37.96
C TRP A 96 -21.51 6.46 38.87
N PHE A 97 -22.75 6.74 38.46
CA PHE A 97 -23.92 6.37 39.24
C PHE A 97 -24.53 5.05 38.76
N SER A 98 -24.60 4.07 39.67
CA SER A 98 -25.27 2.80 39.45
C SER A 98 -26.68 2.82 40.06
N PRO A 99 -27.78 2.70 39.27
CA PRO A 99 -29.14 2.81 39.80
C PRO A 99 -29.59 1.59 40.61
N ARG A 100 -28.82 0.50 40.60
CA ARG A 100 -29.10 -0.77 41.27
C ARG A 100 -27.78 -1.50 41.53
N ALA A 101 -27.76 -2.43 42.47
CA ALA A 101 -26.64 -3.34 42.59
C ALA A 101 -26.52 -4.17 41.31
N GLU A 102 -25.36 -4.16 40.66
CA GLU A 102 -25.11 -4.86 39.41
C GLU A 102 -23.64 -5.27 39.23
N ARG A 103 -23.45 -6.38 38.51
CA ARG A 103 -22.15 -6.77 37.98
C ARG A 103 -21.91 -6.02 36.67
N VAL A 104 -20.78 -5.33 36.57
CA VAL A 104 -20.41 -4.51 35.42
C VAL A 104 -19.08 -4.98 34.87
N ASP A 105 -19.02 -5.23 33.58
CA ASP A 105 -17.76 -5.42 32.85
C ASP A 105 -17.26 -4.04 32.41
N PHE A 106 -16.13 -3.59 32.94
CA PHE A 106 -15.40 -2.45 32.41
C PHE A 106 -14.41 -2.94 31.36
N LEU A 107 -14.37 -2.27 30.21
CA LEU A 107 -13.45 -2.59 29.14
C LEU A 107 -12.56 -1.39 28.85
N ALA A 108 -11.27 -1.61 28.74
CA ALA A 108 -10.34 -0.58 28.33
C ALA A 108 -9.21 -1.14 27.46
N GLY A 109 -8.83 -0.36 26.45
CA GLY A 109 -7.69 -0.62 25.58
C GLY A 109 -7.13 0.71 25.08
N ALA A 110 -5.82 0.78 24.89
CA ALA A 110 -5.16 1.93 24.30
C ALA A 110 -3.96 1.47 23.48
N ASP A 111 -3.37 2.35 22.68
CA ASP A 111 -2.14 2.07 21.92
C ASP A 111 -0.91 2.07 22.84
N ASP A 112 -0.77 3.11 23.66
CA ASP A 112 0.28 3.24 24.67
C ASP A 112 -0.18 2.73 26.04
N GLY A 113 -1.04 3.44 26.75
CA GLY A 113 -1.54 2.89 28.02
C GLY A 113 -2.79 3.52 28.58
N VAL A 114 -3.50 2.74 29.37
CA VAL A 114 -4.72 3.14 30.06
C VAL A 114 -4.83 2.45 31.41
N ILE A 115 -5.22 3.21 32.44
CA ILE A 115 -5.56 2.71 33.77
C ILE A 115 -6.98 3.15 34.08
N LEU A 116 -7.80 2.23 34.54
CA LEU A 116 -9.17 2.48 35.00
C LEU A 116 -9.29 2.06 36.47
N LEU A 117 -9.69 3.01 37.30
CA LEU A 117 -9.92 2.83 38.73
C LEU A 117 -11.41 3.06 39.05
N VAL A 118 -11.94 2.20 39.92
CA VAL A 118 -13.28 2.33 40.49
C VAL A 118 -13.16 2.30 42.01
N ASP A 119 -13.75 3.29 42.69
CA ASP A 119 -13.66 3.48 44.14
C ASP A 119 -12.23 3.49 44.71
N GLY A 120 -11.27 3.89 43.88
CA GLY A 120 -9.85 3.96 44.23
C GLY A 120 -9.08 2.65 44.04
N GLU A 121 -9.73 1.57 43.62
CA GLU A 121 -9.08 0.31 43.26
C GLU A 121 -8.82 0.23 41.75
N THR A 122 -7.61 -0.18 41.36
CA THR A 122 -7.27 -0.43 39.95
C THR A 122 -8.04 -1.63 39.44
N VAL A 123 -9.03 -1.38 38.59
CA VAL A 123 -9.85 -2.42 37.96
C VAL A 123 -9.14 -2.97 36.74
N LEU A 124 -8.52 -2.10 35.93
CA LEU A 124 -7.82 -2.47 34.70
C LEU A 124 -6.61 -1.57 34.51
N GLU A 125 -5.47 -2.18 34.18
CA GLU A 125 -4.25 -1.48 33.78
C GLU A 125 -3.69 -2.15 32.52
N ARG A 126 -3.40 -1.36 31.50
CA ARG A 126 -2.80 -1.82 30.26
C ARG A 126 -1.67 -0.89 29.84
N SER A 127 -0.57 -1.48 29.38
CA SER A 127 0.62 -0.80 28.85
C SER A 127 1.13 -1.53 27.59
N PRO A 128 2.12 -0.98 26.85
CA PRO A 128 2.62 -1.60 25.62
C PRO A 128 3.19 -3.01 25.85
N ALA A 129 3.66 -3.29 27.08
CA ALA A 129 4.14 -4.61 27.49
C ALA A 129 3.03 -5.70 27.51
N GLY A 130 1.75 -5.30 27.56
CA GLY A 130 0.58 -6.20 27.61
C GLY A 130 -0.06 -6.56 26.26
N GLY A 131 0.37 -5.95 25.14
CA GLY A 131 -0.18 -6.19 23.80
C GLY A 131 -1.36 -5.30 23.39
N MET A 132 -1.71 -5.26 22.10
CA MET A 132 -2.69 -4.32 21.49
C MET A 132 -4.14 -4.86 21.45
N HIS A 133 -4.73 -5.21 22.59
CA HIS A 133 -6.15 -5.62 22.65
C HIS A 133 -6.91 -4.89 23.77
N THR A 134 -8.23 -4.76 23.60
CA THR A 134 -9.13 -4.26 24.67
C THR A 134 -9.34 -5.37 25.68
N GLU A 135 -9.04 -5.11 26.95
CA GLU A 135 -9.30 -6.05 28.04
C GLU A 135 -10.65 -5.76 28.69
N ALA A 136 -11.26 -6.79 29.31
CA ALA A 136 -12.47 -6.67 30.10
C ALA A 136 -12.22 -7.13 31.55
N ARG A 137 -12.83 -6.45 32.51
CA ARG A 137 -12.79 -6.79 33.94
C ARG A 137 -14.15 -6.60 34.58
N THR A 138 -14.65 -7.65 35.23
CA THR A 138 -15.93 -7.61 35.94
C THR A 138 -15.76 -7.07 37.36
N VAL A 139 -16.58 -6.09 37.73
CA VAL A 139 -16.65 -5.51 39.08
C VAL A 139 -18.08 -5.66 39.61
N GLU A 140 -18.21 -5.97 40.90
CA GLU A 140 -19.48 -5.95 41.62
C GLU A 140 -19.69 -4.56 42.21
N LEU A 141 -20.75 -3.86 41.78
CA LEU A 141 -21.11 -2.53 42.24
C LEU A 141 -22.44 -2.57 43.00
N GLU A 142 -22.48 -1.89 44.14
CA GLU A 142 -23.71 -1.63 44.87
C GLU A 142 -24.58 -0.56 44.17
N ALA A 143 -25.80 -0.35 44.67
CA ALA A 143 -26.61 0.76 44.19
C ALA A 143 -26.09 2.09 44.76
N GLY A 144 -25.75 3.05 43.90
CA GLY A 144 -25.29 4.37 44.33
C GLY A 144 -24.14 4.94 43.49
N PRO A 145 -23.49 6.00 44.00
CA PRO A 145 -22.34 6.63 43.36
C PRO A 145 -21.05 5.82 43.58
N HIS A 146 -20.26 5.66 42.53
CA HIS A 146 -18.92 5.08 42.56
C HIS A 146 -17.91 6.08 41.98
N ARG A 147 -16.77 6.25 42.62
CA ARG A 147 -15.71 7.13 42.10
C ARG A 147 -15.09 6.48 40.87
N LEU A 148 -15.01 7.21 39.77
CA LEU A 148 -14.42 6.73 38.52
C LEU A 148 -13.21 7.60 38.16
N GLU A 149 -12.07 6.96 37.92
CA GLU A 149 -10.85 7.62 37.48
C GLU A 149 -10.27 6.84 36.30
N ILE A 150 -9.97 7.54 35.21
CA ILE A 150 -9.45 6.93 33.98
C ILE A 150 -8.25 7.74 33.56
N GLU A 151 -7.11 7.10 33.43
CA GLU A 151 -5.85 7.74 33.04
C GLU A 151 -5.33 7.10 31.77
N HIS A 152 -4.95 7.92 30.79
CA HIS A 152 -4.36 7.49 29.53
C HIS A 152 -3.09 8.31 29.28
N TRP A 153 -2.06 7.67 28.74
CA TRP A 153 -0.87 8.36 28.26
C TRP A 153 -0.55 7.91 26.84
N GLN A 154 0.04 8.85 26.11
CA GLN A 154 0.52 8.70 24.74
C GLN A 154 1.96 9.21 24.67
N ALA A 155 2.89 8.33 24.34
CA ALA A 155 4.28 8.63 24.05
C ALA A 155 4.47 9.03 22.57
N GLY A 156 3.92 8.29 21.60
CA GLY A 156 4.16 8.58 20.17
C GLY A 156 3.48 7.61 19.20
N GLY A 157 3.73 7.73 17.90
CA GLY A 157 3.16 6.82 16.89
C GLY A 157 1.65 6.98 16.65
N GLY A 158 0.99 5.86 16.33
CA GLY A 158 -0.47 5.75 16.22
C GLY A 158 -1.15 6.04 17.56
N ARG A 159 -2.48 6.19 17.60
CA ARG A 159 -3.19 6.45 18.86
C ARG A 159 -4.53 5.75 18.86
N SER A 160 -4.82 5.06 19.95
CA SER A 160 -6.16 4.56 20.20
C SER A 160 -6.44 4.64 21.69
N LEU A 161 -7.69 4.95 22.02
CA LEU A 161 -8.24 4.80 23.35
C LEU A 161 -9.65 4.28 23.17
N ASN A 162 -9.93 3.16 23.81
CA ASN A 162 -11.23 2.54 23.84
C ASN A 162 -11.59 2.30 25.29
N VAL A 163 -12.62 2.97 25.79
CA VAL A 163 -13.14 2.77 27.15
C VAL A 163 -14.64 2.54 27.07
N GLN A 164 -15.07 1.37 27.51
CA GLN A 164 -16.44 0.90 27.42
C GLN A 164 -16.86 0.24 28.73
N TRP A 165 -18.16 -0.03 28.82
CA TRP A 165 -18.74 -0.81 29.89
C TRP A 165 -19.87 -1.69 29.35
N ALA A 166 -20.18 -2.76 30.06
CA ALA A 166 -21.37 -3.56 29.83
C ALA A 166 -21.96 -4.00 31.18
N PRO A 167 -23.28 -4.02 31.36
CA PRO A 167 -23.88 -4.96 32.30
C PRO A 167 -23.33 -6.38 32.04
N PHE A 168 -23.05 -7.13 33.10
CA PHE A 168 -22.43 -8.46 32.95
C PHE A 168 -23.21 -9.36 31.98
N GLY A 169 -22.54 -9.83 30.93
CA GLY A 169 -23.11 -10.69 29.90
C GLY A 169 -23.93 -9.98 28.81
N SER A 170 -23.86 -8.64 28.71
CA SER A 170 -24.40 -7.88 27.56
C SER A 170 -23.29 -7.30 26.68
N ASP A 171 -23.69 -6.72 25.55
CA ASP A 171 -22.77 -6.03 24.65
C ASP A 171 -22.18 -4.76 25.31
N ALA A 172 -20.94 -4.43 24.95
CA ALA A 172 -20.24 -3.26 25.46
C ALA A 172 -20.69 -1.97 24.77
N GLU A 173 -20.83 -0.90 25.57
CA GLU A 173 -21.22 0.43 25.13
C GLU A 173 -20.24 1.48 25.69
N LEU A 174 -20.16 2.63 25.04
CA LEU A 174 -19.42 3.79 25.59
C LEU A 174 -20.02 4.21 26.93
N LEU A 175 -19.18 4.80 27.78
CA LEU A 175 -19.63 5.29 29.08
C LEU A 175 -20.74 6.33 28.91
N SER A 176 -21.91 6.03 29.49
CA SER A 176 -23.11 6.83 29.23
C SER A 176 -23.05 8.16 29.96
N PRO A 177 -23.23 9.31 29.27
CA PRO A 177 -23.38 10.61 29.93
C PRO A 177 -24.54 10.69 30.93
N THR A 178 -25.45 9.70 30.94
CA THR A 178 -26.55 9.61 31.90
C THR A 178 -26.13 9.05 33.26
N ARG A 179 -24.97 8.40 33.32
CA ARG A 179 -24.37 7.83 34.53
C ARG A 179 -23.13 8.58 35.02
N LEU A 180 -22.57 9.47 34.20
CA LEU A 180 -21.36 10.23 34.53
C LEU A 180 -21.72 11.59 35.13
N PHE A 181 -21.18 11.89 36.30
CA PHE A 181 -21.41 13.13 37.02
C PHE A 181 -20.11 13.68 37.61
N PRO A 182 -19.98 15.01 37.76
CA PRO A 182 -18.79 15.60 38.38
C PRO A 182 -18.74 15.34 39.90
N ALA A 183 -19.89 15.10 40.52
CA ALA A 183 -20.06 14.76 41.93
C ALA A 183 -21.32 13.88 42.09
N ASP A 184 -21.53 13.32 43.28
CA ASP A 184 -22.69 12.48 43.56
C ASP A 184 -24.01 13.24 43.29
N PRO A 185 -24.83 12.79 42.30
CA PRO A 185 -26.10 13.43 41.96
C PRO A 185 -27.25 13.06 42.91
N GLY A 186 -27.08 12.03 43.75
CA GLY A 186 -28.15 11.36 44.46
C GLY A 186 -29.19 10.69 43.56
N PRO A 187 -30.11 9.88 44.13
CA PRO A 187 -31.09 9.12 43.36
C PRO A 187 -32.04 9.98 42.51
N LEU A 188 -32.53 11.09 43.07
CA LEU A 188 -33.45 11.99 42.37
C LEU A 188 -32.76 12.70 41.20
N GLY A 189 -31.51 13.15 41.40
CA GLY A 189 -30.73 13.81 40.37
C GLY A 189 -30.44 12.88 39.18
N TYR A 190 -30.08 11.63 39.46
CA TYR A 190 -29.91 10.60 38.43
C TYR A 190 -31.20 10.42 37.59
N TRP A 191 -32.36 10.23 38.24
CA TRP A 191 -33.61 9.99 37.50
C TRP A 191 -34.09 11.22 36.71
N LEU A 192 -33.88 12.43 37.22
CA LEU A 192 -34.14 13.65 36.47
C LEU A 192 -33.25 13.74 35.23
N ARG A 193 -31.95 13.44 35.35
CA ARG A 193 -31.02 13.40 34.21
C ARG A 193 -31.38 12.31 33.20
N TYR A 194 -31.73 11.13 33.69
CA TYR A 194 -32.16 10.01 32.86
C TYR A 194 -33.42 10.37 32.05
N ALA A 195 -34.42 10.97 32.71
CA ALA A 195 -35.61 11.49 32.05
C ALA A 195 -35.25 12.60 31.05
N ALA A 196 -34.40 13.55 31.45
CA ALA A 196 -33.87 14.67 30.68
C ALA A 196 -32.87 14.28 29.58
N THR A 197 -32.69 13.00 29.27
CA THR A 197 -31.90 12.54 28.11
C THR A 197 -32.67 11.57 27.23
N ARG A 198 -33.53 10.72 27.82
CA ARG A 198 -34.27 9.69 27.08
C ARG A 198 -35.59 10.16 26.50
N LEU A 199 -36.26 11.14 27.13
CA LEU A 199 -37.57 11.62 26.70
C LEU A 199 -37.61 12.23 25.27
N PRO A 200 -36.60 12.90 24.69
CA PRO A 200 -36.72 13.50 23.35
C PRO A 200 -36.71 12.44 22.28
N GLY A 201 -35.88 11.41 22.43
CA GLY A 201 -35.87 10.26 21.53
C GLY A 201 -37.21 9.53 21.60
N LEU A 202 -37.76 9.33 22.80
CA LEU A 202 -39.09 8.77 22.99
C LEU A 202 -40.19 9.66 22.39
N LEU A 203 -40.11 10.98 22.57
CA LEU A 203 -41.04 11.96 22.02
C LEU A 203 -40.95 12.03 20.49
N MET A 204 -39.75 12.02 19.92
CA MET A 204 -39.54 11.93 18.48
C MET A 204 -40.05 10.60 17.94
N LEU A 205 -39.82 9.49 18.63
CA LEU A 205 -40.39 8.20 18.25
C LEU A 205 -41.91 8.19 18.36
N ILE A 206 -42.52 8.81 19.36
CA ILE A 206 -43.98 8.96 19.45
C ILE A 206 -44.48 9.86 18.31
N TRP A 207 -43.85 11.01 18.07
CA TRP A 207 -44.29 11.94 17.01
C TRP A 207 -43.97 11.45 15.59
N ALA A 208 -42.96 10.60 15.40
CA ALA A 208 -42.61 9.97 14.14
C ALA A 208 -43.37 8.66 13.94
N ALA A 209 -43.50 7.81 14.95
CA ALA A 209 -44.24 6.56 14.87
C ALA A 209 -45.72 6.80 14.62
N GLY A 210 -46.38 7.84 15.15
CA GLY A 210 -47.80 8.07 14.80
C GLY A 210 -48.03 8.20 13.27
N PRO A 211 -47.39 9.19 12.61
CA PRO A 211 -47.46 9.40 11.16
C PRO A 211 -46.76 8.31 10.34
N ALA A 212 -45.58 7.84 10.76
CA ALA A 212 -44.84 6.79 10.06
C ALA A 212 -45.50 5.43 10.22
N LEU A 213 -46.17 5.12 11.33
CA LEU A 213 -46.99 3.91 11.49
C LEU A 213 -48.29 4.05 10.71
N LEU A 214 -48.88 5.24 10.54
CA LEU A 214 -50.01 5.45 9.63
C LEU A 214 -49.60 5.34 8.15
N PHE A 215 -48.45 5.90 7.76
CA PHE A 215 -47.88 5.78 6.41
C PHE A 215 -47.40 4.36 6.14
N ALA A 216 -46.70 3.73 7.09
CA ALA A 216 -46.31 2.34 7.05
C ALA A 216 -47.53 1.44 7.13
N LEU A 217 -48.62 1.74 7.85
CA LEU A 217 -49.87 0.97 7.81
C LEU A 217 -50.57 1.12 6.47
N ALA A 218 -50.48 2.27 5.80
CA ALA A 218 -51.04 2.47 4.46
C ALA A 218 -50.21 1.76 3.38
N VAL A 219 -48.88 1.87 3.45
CA VAL A 219 -47.91 1.18 2.58
C VAL A 219 -47.91 -0.33 2.87
N TRP A 220 -47.91 -0.73 4.13
CA TRP A 220 -48.11 -2.11 4.58
C TRP A 220 -49.48 -2.61 4.17
N GLN A 221 -50.59 -1.89 4.32
CA GLN A 221 -51.89 -2.34 3.80
C GLN A 221 -51.83 -2.57 2.29
N THR A 222 -51.20 -1.69 1.51
CA THR A 222 -51.11 -1.88 0.06
C THR A 222 -50.15 -3.02 -0.33
N LEU A 223 -49.04 -3.20 0.38
CA LEU A 223 -48.07 -4.29 0.18
C LEU A 223 -48.62 -5.63 0.68
N TYR A 224 -49.17 -5.66 1.89
CA TYR A 224 -49.88 -6.77 2.53
C TYR A 224 -51.04 -7.23 1.67
N LEU A 225 -51.94 -6.33 1.24
CA LEU A 225 -53.05 -6.70 0.36
C LEU A 225 -52.57 -7.31 -0.97
N ARG A 226 -51.49 -6.81 -1.57
CA ARG A 226 -50.90 -7.44 -2.77
C ARG A 226 -50.30 -8.82 -2.49
N VAL A 227 -49.58 -8.99 -1.39
CA VAL A 227 -48.93 -10.26 -1.02
C VAL A 227 -49.94 -11.29 -0.50
N THR A 228 -51.02 -10.88 0.16
CA THR A 228 -52.06 -11.79 0.68
C THR A 228 -53.12 -12.15 -0.35
N THR A 229 -53.29 -11.35 -1.41
CA THR A 229 -54.11 -11.72 -2.57
C THR A 229 -53.36 -12.64 -3.55
N LEU A 230 -52.03 -12.68 -3.45
CA LEU A 230 -51.18 -13.68 -4.11
C LEU A 230 -51.40 -15.04 -3.43
N GLY A 231 -52.00 -15.99 -4.14
CA GLY A 231 -52.13 -17.36 -3.63
C GLY A 231 -50.75 -17.95 -3.28
N ARG A 232 -50.67 -18.76 -2.21
CA ARG A 232 -49.40 -19.35 -1.73
C ARG A 232 -48.58 -20.04 -2.83
N GLY A 233 -49.24 -20.74 -3.76
CA GLY A 233 -48.58 -21.38 -4.89
C GLY A 233 -47.96 -20.40 -5.90
N GLU A 234 -48.59 -19.24 -6.11
CA GLU A 234 -48.06 -18.18 -6.97
C GLU A 234 -46.84 -17.51 -6.33
N ALA A 235 -46.91 -17.18 -5.04
CA ALA A 235 -45.80 -16.60 -4.30
C ALA A 235 -44.57 -17.53 -4.31
N TRP A 236 -44.78 -18.83 -4.04
CA TRP A 236 -43.71 -19.84 -4.13
C TRP A 236 -43.14 -19.95 -5.53
N ARG A 237 -43.98 -19.96 -6.57
CA ARG A 237 -43.52 -20.01 -7.96
C ARG A 237 -42.64 -18.81 -8.31
N ARG A 238 -43.01 -17.60 -7.86
CA ARG A 238 -42.23 -16.38 -8.12
C ARG A 238 -40.88 -16.42 -7.43
N LEU A 239 -40.85 -16.78 -6.14
CA LEU A 239 -39.61 -16.90 -5.38
C LEU A 239 -38.66 -17.94 -5.98
N ARG A 240 -39.17 -19.14 -6.30
CA ARG A 240 -38.36 -20.20 -6.92
C ARG A 240 -37.76 -19.77 -8.27
N THR A 241 -38.51 -19.00 -9.06
CA THR A 241 -38.03 -18.51 -10.37
C THR A 241 -37.00 -17.40 -10.22
N VAL A 242 -37.12 -16.51 -9.22
CA VAL A 242 -36.24 -15.33 -9.10
C VAL A 242 -34.99 -15.57 -8.27
N LEU A 243 -34.97 -16.56 -7.37
CA LEU A 243 -33.91 -16.73 -6.37
C LEU A 243 -32.50 -16.81 -6.98
N LEU A 244 -32.29 -17.69 -7.96
CA LEU A 244 -30.99 -17.85 -8.61
C LEU A 244 -30.58 -16.63 -9.48
N PRO A 245 -31.48 -16.05 -10.31
CA PRO A 245 -31.20 -14.77 -10.96
C PRO A 245 -30.86 -13.63 -9.98
N ALA A 246 -31.54 -13.56 -8.84
CA ALA A 246 -31.29 -12.57 -7.80
C ALA A 246 -29.97 -12.80 -7.06
N ALA A 247 -29.52 -14.06 -6.95
CA ALA A 247 -28.23 -14.42 -6.36
C ALA A 247 -27.04 -14.17 -7.28
N LEU A 248 -27.21 -14.32 -8.60
CA LEU A 248 -26.10 -14.30 -9.55
C LEU A 248 -25.29 -13.01 -9.51
N GLY A 249 -25.94 -11.85 -9.60
CA GLY A 249 -25.26 -10.54 -9.60
C GLY A 249 -24.54 -10.21 -8.27
N PRO A 250 -25.25 -10.18 -7.13
CA PRO A 250 -24.63 -10.00 -5.82
C PRO A 250 -23.53 -11.03 -5.50
N GLY A 251 -23.71 -12.28 -5.95
CA GLY A 251 -22.70 -13.33 -5.82
C GLY A 251 -21.39 -13.00 -6.54
N GLN A 252 -21.45 -12.37 -7.72
CA GLN A 252 -20.23 -11.90 -8.41
C GLN A 252 -19.46 -10.90 -7.55
N LEU A 253 -20.15 -9.89 -7.01
CA LEU A 253 -19.49 -8.78 -6.32
C LEU A 253 -19.02 -9.13 -4.91
N LEU A 254 -19.78 -9.94 -4.17
CA LEU A 254 -19.55 -10.17 -2.73
C LEU A 254 -18.91 -11.53 -2.41
N LEU A 255 -18.88 -12.47 -3.34
CA LEU A 255 -18.35 -13.82 -3.09
C LEU A 255 -17.36 -14.27 -4.17
N PHE A 256 -17.82 -14.48 -5.39
CA PHE A 256 -16.99 -15.08 -6.45
C PHE A 256 -15.87 -14.16 -6.93
N GLY A 257 -16.14 -12.87 -7.07
CA GLY A 257 -15.15 -11.86 -7.44
C GLY A 257 -14.05 -11.71 -6.39
N PRO A 258 -14.38 -11.40 -5.12
CA PRO A 258 -13.40 -11.31 -4.05
C PRO A 258 -12.61 -12.62 -3.86
N TRP A 259 -13.28 -13.78 -3.94
CA TRP A 259 -12.60 -15.08 -3.91
C TRP A 259 -11.60 -15.23 -5.04
N THR A 260 -12.00 -14.91 -6.27
CA THR A 260 -11.11 -15.06 -7.43
C THR A 260 -9.87 -14.18 -7.29
N VAL A 261 -10.04 -12.94 -6.84
CA VAL A 261 -8.92 -12.01 -6.58
C VAL A 261 -7.99 -12.55 -5.48
N HIS A 262 -8.55 -13.05 -4.39
CA HIS A 262 -7.77 -13.63 -3.28
C HIS A 262 -7.06 -14.92 -3.69
N ASP A 263 -7.76 -15.86 -4.32
CA ASP A 263 -7.27 -17.19 -4.69
C ASP A 263 -6.14 -17.14 -5.72
N THR A 264 -6.22 -16.21 -6.69
CA THR A 264 -5.17 -16.03 -7.69
C THR A 264 -3.96 -15.26 -7.16
N ASN A 265 -4.09 -14.57 -6.02
CA ASN A 265 -3.03 -13.77 -5.41
C ASN A 265 -2.78 -14.15 -3.94
N ARG A 266 -2.93 -15.43 -3.55
CA ARG A 266 -2.82 -15.88 -2.16
C ARG A 266 -1.52 -15.46 -1.45
N ALA A 267 -0.43 -15.30 -2.20
CA ALA A 267 0.87 -14.87 -1.66
C ALA A 267 0.86 -13.42 -1.17
N GLU A 268 -0.07 -12.59 -1.62
CA GLU A 268 -0.20 -11.17 -1.25
C GLU A 268 -1.04 -10.96 0.02
N PHE A 269 -1.69 -12.01 0.53
CA PHE A 269 -2.60 -11.93 1.67
C PHE A 269 -2.10 -12.73 2.87
N LEU A 270 -2.09 -12.09 4.05
CA LEU A 270 -1.72 -12.72 5.33
C LEU A 270 -2.85 -13.55 5.95
N LEU A 271 -4.06 -13.47 5.42
CA LEU A 271 -5.24 -14.16 5.95
C LEU A 271 -6.00 -14.90 4.85
N GLY A 272 -6.60 -16.02 5.23
CA GLY A 272 -7.50 -16.77 4.37
C GLY A 272 -8.78 -15.99 4.03
N PHE A 273 -9.34 -16.28 2.85
CA PHE A 273 -10.51 -15.58 2.33
C PHE A 273 -11.68 -15.50 3.31
N TRP A 274 -12.04 -16.62 3.97
CA TRP A 274 -13.23 -16.66 4.83
C TRP A 274 -13.10 -15.80 6.09
N THR A 275 -11.87 -15.60 6.57
CA THR A 275 -11.58 -14.69 7.68
C THR A 275 -11.88 -13.26 7.27
N LEU A 276 -11.37 -12.84 6.10
CA LEU A 276 -11.61 -11.51 5.54
C LEU A 276 -13.09 -11.32 5.20
N ALA A 277 -13.68 -12.27 4.48
CA ALA A 277 -15.05 -12.21 3.98
C ALA A 277 -16.12 -12.16 5.08
N SER A 278 -15.80 -12.57 6.31
CA SER A 278 -16.72 -12.56 7.45
C SER A 278 -17.36 -11.18 7.68
N GLY A 279 -16.65 -10.09 7.36
CA GLY A 279 -17.14 -8.72 7.51
C GLY A 279 -18.26 -8.32 6.54
N TRP A 280 -18.34 -8.93 5.34
CA TRP A 280 -19.29 -8.51 4.29
C TRP A 280 -20.13 -9.64 3.68
N VAL A 281 -19.67 -10.89 3.70
CA VAL A 281 -20.32 -11.99 2.96
C VAL A 281 -21.74 -12.27 3.47
N TRP A 282 -22.00 -11.97 4.74
CA TRP A 282 -23.33 -12.08 5.34
C TRP A 282 -24.34 -11.11 4.70
N LEU A 283 -23.90 -10.03 4.03
CA LEU A 283 -24.74 -9.10 3.27
C LEU A 283 -25.36 -9.74 2.02
N LEU A 284 -24.80 -10.86 1.55
CA LEU A 284 -25.32 -11.57 0.38
C LEU A 284 -26.78 -12.03 0.60
N ALA A 285 -27.05 -12.68 1.74
CA ALA A 285 -28.37 -13.20 2.05
C ALA A 285 -29.47 -12.11 2.11
N PRO A 286 -29.32 -10.99 2.85
CA PRO A 286 -30.33 -9.93 2.88
C PRO A 286 -30.48 -9.21 1.53
N ILE A 287 -29.40 -9.01 0.75
CA ILE A 287 -29.50 -8.42 -0.58
C ILE A 287 -30.29 -9.33 -1.53
N VAL A 288 -29.96 -10.63 -1.59
CA VAL A 288 -30.68 -11.60 -2.40
C VAL A 288 -32.13 -11.74 -1.93
N GLY A 289 -32.35 -11.75 -0.62
CA GLY A 289 -33.68 -11.77 -0.01
C GLY A 289 -34.52 -10.55 -0.40
N ALA A 290 -33.93 -9.35 -0.38
CA ALA A 290 -34.60 -8.11 -0.79
C ALA A 290 -34.97 -8.11 -2.28
N LEU A 291 -34.04 -8.52 -3.15
CA LEU A 291 -34.29 -8.67 -4.59
C LEU A 291 -35.39 -9.72 -4.87
N ALA A 292 -35.35 -10.87 -4.17
CA ALA A 292 -36.37 -11.90 -4.29
C ALA A 292 -37.74 -11.42 -3.77
N ALA A 293 -37.78 -10.70 -2.65
CA ALA A 293 -39.00 -10.15 -2.05
C ALA A 293 -39.65 -9.09 -2.97
N LEU A 294 -38.86 -8.29 -3.67
CA LEU A 294 -39.37 -7.31 -4.64
C LEU A 294 -40.23 -7.99 -5.72
N SER A 295 -39.93 -9.23 -6.09
CA SER A 295 -40.70 -10.01 -7.07
C SER A 295 -42.16 -10.30 -6.64
N LEU A 296 -42.42 -10.33 -5.33
CA LEU A 296 -43.76 -10.50 -4.78
C LEU A 296 -44.61 -9.23 -4.93
N LEU A 297 -43.96 -8.07 -5.01
CA LEU A 297 -44.62 -6.77 -5.10
C LEU A 297 -44.95 -6.36 -6.54
N LEU A 298 -44.24 -6.96 -7.51
CA LEU A 298 -44.34 -6.62 -8.93
C LEU A 298 -45.64 -7.11 -9.57
N PRO A 299 -46.29 -6.29 -10.42
CA PRO A 299 -47.41 -6.75 -11.26
C PRO A 299 -46.99 -7.91 -12.19
N LEU A 300 -47.93 -8.79 -12.53
CA LEU A 300 -47.71 -9.96 -13.41
C LEU A 300 -47.00 -9.59 -14.73
N ARG A 301 -47.32 -8.43 -15.31
CA ARG A 301 -46.69 -7.92 -16.54
C ARG A 301 -45.20 -7.59 -16.40
N TRP A 302 -44.75 -7.19 -15.21
CA TRP A 302 -43.36 -6.76 -14.96
C TRP A 302 -42.49 -7.88 -14.43
N PHE A 303 -43.07 -8.92 -13.84
CA PHE A 303 -42.34 -10.04 -13.26
C PHE A 303 -41.37 -10.74 -14.25
N PRO A 304 -41.76 -11.12 -15.49
CA PRO A 304 -40.82 -11.72 -16.44
C PRO A 304 -39.67 -10.77 -16.83
N ARG A 305 -39.96 -9.48 -16.97
CA ARG A 305 -38.94 -8.46 -17.31
C ARG A 305 -37.92 -8.29 -16.19
N TYR A 306 -38.39 -8.31 -14.94
CA TYR A 306 -37.52 -8.26 -13.77
C TYR A 306 -36.60 -9.47 -13.66
N VAL A 307 -37.15 -10.69 -13.81
CA VAL A 307 -36.35 -11.93 -13.79
C VAL A 307 -35.32 -11.94 -14.92
N ALA A 308 -35.72 -11.55 -16.13
CA ALA A 308 -34.82 -11.47 -17.28
C ALA A 308 -33.71 -10.43 -17.07
N ALA A 309 -34.04 -9.26 -16.50
CA ALA A 309 -33.07 -8.22 -16.19
C ALA A 309 -32.06 -8.66 -15.12
N LEU A 310 -32.50 -9.29 -14.03
CA LEU A 310 -31.59 -9.83 -13.00
C LEU A 310 -30.61 -10.85 -13.57
N CYS A 311 -31.12 -11.79 -14.38
CA CYS A 311 -30.29 -12.77 -15.06
C CYS A 311 -29.28 -12.10 -16.00
N ALA A 312 -29.73 -11.11 -16.78
CA ALA A 312 -28.86 -10.38 -17.71
C ALA A 312 -27.77 -9.59 -16.99
N VAL A 313 -28.09 -8.88 -15.91
CA VAL A 313 -27.10 -8.18 -15.07
C VAL A 313 -26.10 -9.17 -14.48
N GLY A 314 -26.56 -10.31 -13.94
CA GLY A 314 -25.67 -11.32 -13.38
C GLY A 314 -24.73 -11.94 -14.43
N VAL A 315 -25.24 -12.24 -15.63
CA VAL A 315 -24.43 -12.74 -16.76
C VAL A 315 -23.44 -11.68 -17.24
N LEU A 316 -23.87 -10.42 -17.34
CA LEU A 316 -23.00 -9.30 -17.75
C LEU A 316 -21.89 -9.06 -16.74
N LEU A 317 -22.17 -9.07 -15.43
CA LEU A 317 -21.15 -8.97 -14.39
C LEU A 317 -20.16 -10.13 -14.50
N TRP A 318 -20.67 -11.37 -14.61
CA TRP A 318 -19.82 -12.56 -14.78
C TRP A 318 -18.93 -12.43 -16.03
N ALA A 319 -19.49 -12.03 -17.17
CA ALA A 319 -18.74 -11.85 -18.41
C ALA A 319 -17.71 -10.70 -18.30
N GLN A 320 -18.07 -9.60 -17.65
CA GLN A 320 -17.17 -8.46 -17.43
C GLN A 320 -15.95 -8.87 -16.61
N GLY A 321 -16.18 -9.58 -15.50
CA GLY A 321 -15.12 -10.00 -14.59
C GLY A 321 -14.31 -11.22 -15.03
N ASN A 322 -14.71 -11.93 -16.09
CA ASN A 322 -14.03 -13.18 -16.50
C ASN A 322 -13.65 -13.26 -17.98
N LEU A 323 -14.40 -12.60 -18.88
CA LEU A 323 -14.17 -12.65 -20.33
C LEU A 323 -13.65 -11.31 -20.88
N LEU A 324 -14.11 -10.20 -20.32
CA LEU A 324 -13.77 -8.85 -20.78
C LEU A 324 -12.68 -8.20 -19.91
N LEU A 325 -11.73 -9.00 -19.39
CA LEU A 325 -10.62 -8.44 -18.61
C LEU A 325 -9.68 -7.65 -19.54
N ALA A 326 -9.32 -6.43 -19.12
CA ALA A 326 -8.21 -5.70 -19.72
C ALA A 326 -6.98 -5.87 -18.83
N ASP A 327 -5.82 -5.80 -19.46
CA ASP A 327 -4.56 -5.63 -18.74
C ASP A 327 -4.38 -4.14 -18.46
N TYR A 328 -4.62 -3.74 -17.21
CA TYR A 328 -4.41 -2.36 -16.75
C TYR A 328 -3.02 -2.17 -16.11
N GLY A 329 -2.15 -3.19 -16.21
CA GLY A 329 -0.88 -3.25 -15.50
C GLY A 329 -0.99 -3.93 -14.13
N VAL A 330 0.15 -3.97 -13.44
CA VAL A 330 0.27 -4.49 -12.07
C VAL A 330 0.03 -3.38 -11.05
N LEU A 331 -0.49 -3.73 -9.88
CA LEU A 331 -0.63 -2.82 -8.75
C LEU A 331 0.69 -2.77 -7.98
N ASP A 332 1.69 -2.12 -8.55
CA ASP A 332 3.04 -1.98 -7.99
C ASP A 332 3.24 -0.67 -7.20
N GLY A 333 2.15 0.06 -6.93
CA GLY A 333 2.18 1.39 -6.34
C GLY A 333 2.24 2.51 -7.38
N GLY A 334 2.49 2.18 -8.65
CA GLY A 334 2.26 3.06 -9.80
C GLY A 334 0.77 3.22 -10.07
N GLY A 335 0.37 4.39 -10.56
CA GLY A 335 -1.03 4.65 -10.89
C GLY A 335 -1.53 3.80 -12.08
N LEU A 336 -2.79 3.36 -12.06
CA LEU A 336 -3.38 2.60 -13.16
C LEU A 336 -3.61 3.47 -14.41
N ASP A 337 -3.10 3.03 -15.56
CA ASP A 337 -3.40 3.68 -16.85
C ASP A 337 -4.76 3.22 -17.41
N LEU A 338 -5.82 3.86 -16.89
CA LEU A 338 -7.16 3.67 -17.43
C LEU A 338 -7.34 4.33 -18.81
N ALA A 339 -6.52 5.33 -19.15
CA ALA A 339 -6.72 6.14 -20.35
C ALA A 339 -6.41 5.37 -21.64
N SER A 340 -5.38 4.52 -21.65
CA SER A 340 -5.05 3.65 -22.79
C SER A 340 -6.20 2.73 -23.24
N HIS A 341 -7.14 2.46 -22.34
CA HIS A 341 -8.27 1.58 -22.56
C HIS A 341 -9.60 2.31 -22.76
N ALA A 342 -9.60 3.65 -22.87
CA ALA A 342 -10.81 4.48 -22.98
C ALA A 342 -11.72 4.08 -24.16
N TRP A 343 -11.14 3.56 -25.25
CA TRP A 343 -11.87 3.07 -26.44
C TRP A 343 -12.87 1.95 -26.14
N ARG A 344 -12.70 1.24 -25.01
CA ARG A 344 -13.60 0.18 -24.57
C ARG A 344 -14.93 0.70 -24.06
N THR A 345 -14.99 1.94 -23.58
CA THR A 345 -16.20 2.57 -23.01
C THR A 345 -17.44 2.42 -23.91
N PRO A 346 -17.45 2.89 -25.18
CA PRO A 346 -18.63 2.77 -26.03
C PRO A 346 -18.99 1.31 -26.37
N LEU A 347 -18.02 0.40 -26.46
CA LEU A 347 -18.25 -1.00 -26.77
C LEU A 347 -18.89 -1.75 -25.60
N GLU A 348 -18.33 -1.60 -24.41
CA GLU A 348 -18.85 -2.22 -23.19
C GLU A 348 -20.21 -1.62 -22.83
N ALA A 349 -20.38 -0.30 -22.91
CA ALA A 349 -21.68 0.34 -22.69
C ALA A 349 -22.72 -0.14 -23.72
N GLY A 350 -22.34 -0.22 -25.00
CA GLY A 350 -23.19 -0.75 -26.06
C GLY A 350 -23.60 -2.20 -25.82
N LEU A 351 -22.68 -3.06 -25.38
CA LEU A 351 -22.95 -4.45 -25.02
C LEU A 351 -23.94 -4.54 -23.85
N TRP A 352 -23.69 -3.81 -22.76
CA TRP A 352 -24.55 -3.79 -21.59
C TRP A 352 -25.98 -3.33 -21.93
N VAL A 353 -26.10 -2.21 -22.65
CA VAL A 353 -27.41 -1.68 -23.10
C VAL A 353 -28.11 -2.69 -24.02
N SER A 354 -27.39 -3.28 -24.98
CA SER A 354 -27.97 -4.22 -25.94
C SER A 354 -28.48 -5.49 -25.28
N VAL A 355 -27.70 -6.07 -24.37
CA VAL A 355 -28.06 -7.31 -23.66
C VAL A 355 -29.23 -7.06 -22.71
N LEU A 356 -29.24 -5.94 -21.98
CA LEU A 356 -30.36 -5.57 -21.10
C LEU A 356 -31.64 -5.28 -21.91
N ALA A 357 -31.53 -4.52 -23.01
CA ALA A 357 -32.66 -4.25 -23.89
C ALA A 357 -33.22 -5.53 -24.50
N PHE A 358 -32.36 -6.43 -24.97
CA PHE A 358 -32.75 -7.74 -25.48
C PHE A 358 -33.45 -8.58 -24.40
N ALA A 359 -32.88 -8.66 -23.18
CA ALA A 359 -33.46 -9.41 -22.09
C ALA A 359 -34.87 -8.90 -21.71
N VAL A 360 -35.07 -7.58 -21.72
CA VAL A 360 -36.39 -6.96 -21.43
C VAL A 360 -37.37 -7.12 -22.59
N ALA A 361 -36.93 -6.97 -23.84
CA ALA A 361 -37.75 -7.12 -25.03
C ALA A 361 -38.26 -8.57 -25.19
N PHE A 362 -37.39 -9.55 -24.94
CA PHE A 362 -37.69 -10.97 -25.06
C PHE A 362 -37.95 -11.65 -23.70
N ALA A 363 -38.35 -10.87 -22.70
CA ALA A 363 -38.50 -11.31 -21.31
C ALA A 363 -39.37 -12.56 -21.12
N GLY A 364 -40.37 -12.78 -21.98
CA GLY A 364 -41.23 -13.97 -21.92
C GLY A 364 -40.49 -15.29 -22.19
N VAL A 365 -39.46 -15.25 -23.04
CA VAL A 365 -38.60 -16.40 -23.36
C VAL A 365 -37.45 -16.47 -22.35
N VAL A 366 -36.76 -15.35 -22.13
CA VAL A 366 -35.59 -15.27 -21.26
C VAL A 366 -35.94 -15.66 -19.82
N ALA A 367 -37.07 -15.19 -19.27
CA ALA A 367 -37.45 -15.51 -17.89
C ALA A 367 -37.75 -17.01 -17.65
N ARG A 368 -38.01 -17.80 -18.70
CA ARG A 368 -38.19 -19.26 -18.57
C ARG A 368 -36.86 -19.99 -18.42
N ALA A 369 -35.82 -19.52 -19.13
CA ALA A 369 -34.48 -20.09 -19.08
C ALA A 369 -33.63 -19.52 -17.93
N ALA A 370 -33.92 -18.28 -17.50
CA ALA A 370 -33.15 -17.54 -16.51
C ALA A 370 -32.83 -18.30 -15.21
N PRO A 371 -33.76 -19.05 -14.57
CA PRO A 371 -33.45 -19.77 -13.34
C PRO A 371 -32.41 -20.87 -13.56
N VAL A 372 -32.53 -21.60 -14.68
CA VAL A 372 -31.63 -22.70 -15.03
C VAL A 372 -30.26 -22.14 -15.43
N ALA A 373 -30.23 -21.13 -16.30
CA ALA A 373 -28.98 -20.49 -16.74
C ALA A 373 -28.22 -19.86 -15.56
N SER A 374 -28.92 -19.14 -14.68
CA SER A 374 -28.31 -18.56 -13.48
C SER A 374 -27.83 -19.66 -12.53
N GLY A 375 -28.61 -20.73 -12.35
CA GLY A 375 -28.24 -21.89 -11.54
C GLY A 375 -27.00 -22.61 -12.05
N MET A 376 -26.88 -22.81 -13.37
CA MET A 376 -25.69 -23.40 -13.99
C MET A 376 -24.45 -22.54 -13.77
N LEU A 377 -24.56 -21.21 -13.94
CA LEU A 377 -23.44 -20.30 -13.69
C LEU A 377 -23.04 -20.24 -12.23
N VAL A 378 -24.00 -20.18 -11.30
CA VAL A 378 -23.72 -20.25 -9.86
C VAL A 378 -23.05 -21.58 -9.53
N ALA A 379 -23.59 -22.71 -10.01
CA ALA A 379 -23.02 -24.03 -9.75
C ALA A 379 -21.59 -24.17 -10.30
N LEU A 380 -21.34 -23.70 -11.52
CA LEU A 380 -20.01 -23.72 -12.13
C LEU A 380 -18.99 -22.93 -11.29
N GLN A 381 -19.37 -21.75 -10.80
CA GLN A 381 -18.50 -20.93 -9.97
C GLN A 381 -18.34 -21.49 -8.55
N THR A 382 -19.38 -22.13 -8.00
CA THR A 382 -19.25 -22.85 -6.74
C THR A 382 -18.28 -24.02 -6.86
N VAL A 383 -18.22 -24.70 -8.01
CA VAL A 383 -17.18 -25.71 -8.26
C VAL A 383 -15.78 -25.07 -8.22
N VAL A 384 -15.60 -23.87 -8.78
CA VAL A 384 -14.33 -23.12 -8.69
C VAL A 384 -14.00 -22.70 -7.25
N LEU A 385 -15.00 -22.38 -6.41
CA LEU A 385 -14.78 -22.14 -4.97
C LEU A 385 -14.31 -23.41 -4.23
N LEU A 386 -14.80 -24.58 -4.65
CA LEU A 386 -14.54 -25.88 -4.00
C LEU A 386 -13.30 -26.60 -4.55
N VAL A 387 -12.85 -26.25 -5.75
CA VAL A 387 -11.66 -26.78 -6.42
C VAL A 387 -10.65 -25.65 -6.51
N PRO A 388 -9.69 -25.55 -5.57
CA PRO A 388 -8.66 -24.52 -5.60
C PRO A 388 -7.98 -24.49 -6.97
N ALA A 389 -7.89 -23.32 -7.61
CA ALA A 389 -7.33 -23.17 -8.96
C ALA A 389 -5.83 -23.55 -9.03
N SER A 390 -5.19 -23.79 -7.89
CA SER A 390 -3.76 -24.12 -7.77
C SER A 390 -3.42 -25.61 -7.91
N GLY A 391 -4.34 -26.46 -8.35
CA GLY A 391 -4.01 -27.78 -8.91
C GLY A 391 -3.74 -27.68 -10.41
N GLU A 392 -2.47 -27.46 -10.79
CA GLU A 392 -1.95 -27.60 -12.18
C GLU A 392 -2.43 -26.59 -13.26
N ALA A 393 -1.66 -25.52 -13.52
CA ALA A 393 -1.26 -25.07 -14.87
C ALA A 393 -0.54 -23.69 -14.89
N THR A 394 0.64 -23.66 -15.51
CA THR A 394 1.24 -22.53 -16.27
C THR A 394 1.77 -21.26 -15.57
N ALA A 395 2.52 -21.43 -14.48
CA ALA A 395 3.72 -20.64 -14.22
C ALA A 395 4.78 -21.60 -13.63
N PRO A 396 6.08 -21.50 -13.98
CA PRO A 396 7.08 -22.38 -13.41
C PRO A 396 7.09 -22.18 -11.89
N ARG A 397 6.51 -23.15 -11.19
CA ARG A 397 6.57 -23.24 -9.74
C ARG A 397 8.04 -23.36 -9.37
N ILE A 398 8.54 -22.31 -8.74
CA ILE A 398 9.75 -22.39 -7.94
C ILE A 398 9.42 -23.38 -6.83
N THR A 399 9.85 -24.61 -7.02
CA THR A 399 9.73 -25.68 -6.05
C THR A 399 11.08 -25.89 -5.38
N ASN A 400 11.01 -26.23 -4.09
CA ASN A 400 12.02 -26.82 -3.20
C ASN A 400 12.67 -25.81 -2.23
N SER A 401 12.69 -26.02 -0.91
CA SER A 401 12.34 -27.21 -0.11
C SER A 401 12.14 -26.88 1.39
N SER A 402 11.40 -27.77 2.06
CA SER A 402 11.43 -28.11 3.50
C SER A 402 11.00 -27.07 4.54
N SER A 403 9.96 -26.30 4.24
CA SER A 403 8.90 -26.07 5.23
C SER A 403 7.57 -26.31 4.52
N ASP A 404 7.00 -27.49 4.70
CA ASP A 404 5.58 -27.70 4.42
C ASP A 404 4.80 -26.54 5.05
N ARG A 405 4.03 -25.83 4.22
CA ARG A 405 2.84 -25.07 4.62
C ARG A 405 2.90 -24.41 6.00
N ALA A 406 3.46 -23.21 6.07
CA ALA A 406 2.74 -22.18 6.82
C ALA A 406 1.84 -21.50 5.80
N GLU A 407 0.55 -21.83 5.82
CA GLU A 407 -0.45 -20.88 5.34
C GLU A 407 -0.06 -19.50 5.86
N THR A 408 -0.01 -18.52 4.97
CA THR A 408 0.07 -17.11 5.33
C THR A 408 -0.96 -16.84 6.42
N GLY A 409 -0.45 -16.60 7.61
CA GLY A 409 -1.22 -16.35 8.80
C GLY A 409 -0.67 -15.10 9.42
N TRP A 410 -1.55 -14.21 9.86
CA TRP A 410 -1.15 -13.07 10.68
C TRP A 410 -0.28 -13.53 11.84
N GLN A 411 0.90 -12.93 11.98
CA GLN A 411 1.83 -13.23 13.06
C GLN A 411 2.07 -11.95 13.84
N LEU A 412 2.00 -12.06 15.16
CA LEU A 412 2.55 -11.03 16.03
C LEU A 412 4.09 -11.10 15.95
N PRO A 413 4.79 -9.96 16.09
CA PRO A 413 6.25 -9.98 16.15
C PRO A 413 6.74 -10.95 17.23
N PRO A 414 7.51 -11.99 16.88
CA PRO A 414 8.06 -12.92 17.87
C PRO A 414 8.93 -12.15 18.88
N PRO A 415 8.86 -12.42 20.19
CA PRO A 415 9.67 -11.70 21.19
C PRO A 415 11.17 -11.69 20.86
N GLU A 416 11.66 -12.77 20.25
CA GLU A 416 13.06 -12.95 19.88
C GLU A 416 13.55 -11.93 18.84
N VAL A 417 12.67 -11.31 18.04
CA VAL A 417 13.09 -10.28 17.08
C VAL A 417 13.53 -8.98 17.77
N PHE A 418 13.11 -8.74 19.02
CA PHE A 418 13.51 -7.58 19.81
C PHE A 418 14.72 -7.85 20.71
N GLU A 419 15.19 -9.10 20.79
CA GLU A 419 16.29 -9.49 21.65
C GLU A 419 17.62 -9.42 20.89
N LEU A 420 18.54 -8.59 21.38
CA LEU A 420 19.90 -8.45 20.87
C LEU A 420 20.92 -9.11 21.80
N SER A 421 22.03 -9.58 21.24
CA SER A 421 23.16 -10.12 21.99
C SER A 421 23.73 -9.09 22.97
N SER A 422 24.04 -9.51 24.18
CA SER A 422 24.77 -8.71 25.16
C SER A 422 26.24 -8.47 24.81
N THR A 423 26.79 -9.18 23.81
CA THR A 423 28.22 -9.15 23.46
C THR A 423 28.50 -8.91 21.99
N ARG A 424 27.65 -9.34 21.06
CA ARG A 424 27.97 -9.21 19.63
C ARG A 424 26.74 -9.14 18.73
N ASN A 425 26.49 -7.96 18.17
CA ASN A 425 25.40 -7.71 17.24
C ASN A 425 25.93 -7.22 15.90
N LEU A 426 25.44 -7.81 14.81
CA LEU A 426 25.64 -7.30 13.46
C LEU A 426 24.28 -6.85 12.94
N ILE A 427 24.03 -5.54 12.94
CA ILE A 427 22.76 -4.94 12.56
C ILE A 427 22.90 -4.41 11.14
N TYR A 428 22.06 -4.88 10.23
CA TYR A 428 22.07 -4.52 8.82
C TYR A 428 20.69 -4.01 8.42
N ILE A 429 20.58 -2.69 8.29
CA ILE A 429 19.36 -1.97 7.93
C ILE A 429 19.47 -1.56 6.46
N VAL A 430 18.59 -2.12 5.65
CA VAL A 430 18.44 -1.78 4.24
C VAL A 430 17.15 -0.97 4.11
N LEU A 431 17.30 0.30 3.81
CA LEU A 431 16.22 1.21 3.41
C LEU A 431 15.99 1.06 1.91
N ASP A 432 14.85 1.56 1.43
CA ASP A 432 14.52 1.45 0.01
C ASP A 432 14.57 2.82 -0.66
N SER A 433 15.23 2.88 -1.81
CA SER A 433 15.25 4.07 -2.67
C SER A 433 15.84 5.34 -2.04
N PHE A 434 16.64 5.23 -0.97
CA PHE A 434 17.31 6.35 -0.31
C PHE A 434 18.64 6.71 -1.00
N PRO A 435 18.72 7.85 -1.70
CA PRO A 435 19.94 8.29 -2.37
C PRO A 435 20.99 8.87 -1.39
N SER A 436 22.26 8.64 -1.70
CA SER A 436 23.41 9.20 -0.98
C SER A 436 23.41 10.74 -0.96
N HIS A 437 23.00 11.40 -2.05
CA HIS A 437 22.95 12.86 -2.12
C HIS A 437 21.93 13.47 -1.15
N THR A 438 20.75 12.87 -1.00
CA THR A 438 19.73 13.34 -0.07
C THR A 438 20.24 13.23 1.37
N PHE A 439 20.94 12.15 1.72
CA PHE A 439 21.58 12.04 3.02
C PHE A 439 22.66 13.11 3.23
N ALA A 440 23.48 13.38 2.22
CA ALA A 440 24.50 14.44 2.30
C ALA A 440 23.87 15.81 2.57
N GLU A 441 22.75 16.15 1.92
CA GLU A 441 22.01 17.40 2.16
C GLU A 441 21.45 17.48 3.59
N ILE A 442 20.95 16.37 4.13
CA ILE A 442 20.46 16.29 5.52
C ILE A 442 21.63 16.42 6.51
N LEU A 443 22.74 15.72 6.24
CA LEU A 443 23.96 15.78 7.05
C LEU A 443 24.54 17.19 7.09
N ASP A 444 24.60 17.89 5.95
CA ASP A 444 25.16 19.24 5.87
C ASP A 444 24.26 20.28 6.55
N ALA A 445 22.95 20.03 6.60
CA ALA A 445 21.99 20.91 7.28
C ALA A 445 22.14 20.90 8.82
N ASP A 446 22.54 19.77 9.42
CA ASP A 446 22.84 19.69 10.86
C ASP A 446 24.04 18.77 11.18
N ARG A 447 25.20 19.16 10.63
CA ARG A 447 26.45 18.41 10.77
C ARG A 447 26.79 18.08 12.22
N SER A 448 26.53 19.04 13.12
CA SER A 448 26.87 18.94 14.54
C SER A 448 26.05 17.88 15.27
N ALA A 449 24.77 17.72 14.92
CA ALA A 449 23.94 16.65 15.47
C ALA A 449 24.43 15.28 15.00
N PHE A 450 24.70 15.12 13.70
CA PHE A 450 25.21 13.85 13.16
C PHE A 450 26.57 13.45 13.74
N GLU A 451 27.51 14.39 13.89
CA GLU A 451 28.82 14.10 14.50
C GLU A 451 28.71 13.60 15.95
N ARG A 452 27.66 14.01 16.68
CA ARG A 452 27.39 13.61 18.06
C ARG A 452 26.52 12.34 18.16
N ASP A 453 25.47 12.26 17.36
CA ASP A 453 24.43 11.24 17.51
C ASP A 453 24.71 10.01 16.64
N TRP A 454 25.58 10.13 15.62
CA TRP A 454 26.04 9.04 14.75
C TRP A 454 27.53 8.72 14.93
N ARG A 455 28.06 8.82 16.15
CA ARG A 455 29.45 8.47 16.47
C ARG A 455 29.83 7.05 16.03
N GLY A 456 31.02 6.90 15.47
CA GLY A 456 31.58 5.66 14.96
C GLY A 456 31.18 5.32 13.53
N PHE A 457 30.22 6.05 12.94
CA PHE A 457 29.82 5.82 11.55
C PHE A 457 30.76 6.50 10.56
N THR A 458 30.99 5.83 9.43
CA THR A 458 31.55 6.42 8.21
C THR A 458 30.48 6.42 7.13
N PHE A 459 30.16 7.61 6.60
CA PHE A 459 29.32 7.80 5.41
C PHE A 459 30.18 7.67 4.14
N PHE A 460 29.81 6.77 3.25
CA PHE A 460 30.52 6.54 1.98
C PHE A 460 29.85 7.31 0.84
N ALA A 461 30.26 8.56 0.63
CA ALA A 461 29.67 9.46 -0.36
C ALA A 461 29.87 8.99 -1.81
N ASN A 462 30.91 8.19 -2.06
CA ASN A 462 31.21 7.61 -3.37
C ASN A 462 30.79 6.13 -3.43
N HIS A 463 29.56 5.80 -3.03
CA HIS A 463 29.02 4.43 -3.07
C HIS A 463 28.20 4.18 -4.34
N LEU A 464 28.46 3.04 -5.02
CA LEU A 464 27.76 2.64 -6.25
C LEU A 464 26.88 1.40 -6.01
N GLY A 465 25.58 1.54 -6.25
CA GLY A 465 24.63 0.44 -6.25
C GLY A 465 24.88 -0.53 -7.41
N THR A 466 24.18 -1.67 -7.42
CA THR A 466 24.29 -2.63 -8.52
C THR A 466 23.25 -2.41 -9.61
N ARG A 467 22.02 -2.05 -9.22
CA ARG A 467 20.86 -1.82 -10.08
C ARG A 467 19.93 -0.78 -9.45
N HIS A 468 18.92 -0.35 -10.20
CA HIS A 468 17.88 0.58 -9.73
C HIS A 468 16.59 -0.09 -9.24
N THR A 469 16.62 -1.40 -8.94
CA THR A 469 15.44 -2.13 -8.49
C THR A 469 15.80 -3.10 -7.37
N THR A 470 14.95 -3.13 -6.35
CA THR A 470 15.07 -3.96 -5.15
C THR A 470 15.29 -5.43 -5.47
N ARG A 471 14.48 -5.98 -6.40
CA ARG A 471 14.55 -7.39 -6.83
C ARG A 471 15.94 -7.83 -7.30
N HIS A 472 16.75 -6.91 -7.82
CA HIS A 472 18.09 -7.21 -8.33
C HIS A 472 19.21 -6.75 -7.39
N SER A 473 19.01 -5.65 -6.67
CA SER A 473 20.02 -5.14 -5.73
C SER A 473 20.16 -6.02 -4.50
N ILE A 474 19.05 -6.43 -3.89
CA ILE A 474 19.06 -7.20 -2.64
C ILE A 474 19.87 -8.51 -2.76
N PRO A 475 19.63 -9.40 -3.75
CA PRO A 475 20.42 -10.62 -3.87
C PRO A 475 21.92 -10.33 -4.05
N ALA A 476 22.27 -9.29 -4.83
CA ALA A 476 23.65 -8.92 -5.07
C ALA A 476 24.35 -8.39 -3.80
N MET A 477 23.63 -7.63 -2.96
CA MET A 477 24.13 -7.12 -1.68
C MET A 477 24.29 -8.23 -0.62
N LEU A 478 23.58 -9.34 -0.78
CA LEU A 478 23.65 -10.49 0.14
C LEU A 478 24.67 -11.54 -0.28
N THR A 479 25.02 -11.65 -1.57
CA THR A 479 25.95 -12.67 -2.10
C THR A 479 27.27 -12.10 -2.63
N GLY A 480 27.30 -10.82 -3.00
CA GLY A 480 28.45 -10.16 -3.63
C GLY A 480 28.58 -10.47 -5.12
N ILE A 481 27.54 -11.03 -5.72
CA ILE A 481 27.50 -11.46 -7.12
C ILE A 481 26.35 -10.72 -7.82
N PRO A 482 26.59 -9.96 -8.91
CA PRO A 482 25.53 -9.29 -9.63
C PRO A 482 24.44 -10.28 -10.10
N PHE A 483 23.17 -9.99 -9.82
CA PHE A 483 22.06 -10.78 -10.36
C PHE A 483 21.90 -10.49 -11.87
N GLY A 484 22.05 -11.55 -12.66
CA GLY A 484 22.17 -11.52 -14.13
C GLY A 484 20.87 -11.83 -14.90
N PHE A 485 20.97 -12.70 -15.91
CA PHE A 485 19.86 -13.15 -16.77
C PHE A 485 19.25 -14.49 -16.35
N GLU A 486 19.86 -15.15 -15.37
CA GLU A 486 19.32 -16.40 -14.84
C GLU A 486 18.00 -16.14 -14.11
N THR A 487 17.21 -17.19 -13.96
CA THR A 487 16.00 -17.07 -13.14
C THR A 487 16.39 -16.84 -11.68
N PHE A 488 15.52 -16.15 -10.97
CA PHE A 488 15.74 -15.84 -9.56
C PHE A 488 16.05 -17.10 -8.71
N SER A 489 15.37 -18.21 -9.00
CA SER A 489 15.58 -19.50 -8.34
C SER A 489 16.93 -20.12 -8.63
N GLU A 490 17.40 -20.03 -9.88
CA GLU A 490 18.71 -20.54 -10.27
C GLU A 490 19.82 -19.75 -9.59
N TYR A 491 19.68 -18.43 -9.53
CA TYR A 491 20.63 -17.57 -8.83
C TYR A 491 20.74 -17.95 -7.37
N LEU A 492 19.60 -18.05 -6.66
CA LEU A 492 19.62 -18.45 -5.27
C LEU A 492 20.30 -19.81 -5.14
N ALA A 493 19.86 -20.83 -5.87
CA ALA A 493 20.39 -22.20 -5.80
C ALA A 493 21.91 -22.30 -5.97
N ARG A 494 22.54 -21.38 -6.70
CA ARG A 494 23.98 -21.38 -6.98
C ARG A 494 24.82 -20.58 -5.99
N HIS A 495 24.23 -19.59 -5.32
CA HIS A 495 25.00 -18.59 -4.57
C HIS A 495 24.57 -18.53 -3.10
N PRO A 496 25.45 -18.90 -2.15
CA PRO A 496 25.17 -18.72 -0.73
C PRO A 496 25.15 -17.23 -0.39
N SER A 497 24.26 -16.83 0.52
CA SER A 497 24.19 -15.46 1.02
C SER A 497 24.97 -15.31 2.33
N VAL A 498 25.16 -14.05 2.77
CA VAL A 498 25.72 -13.72 4.09
C VAL A 498 24.94 -14.38 5.23
N PHE A 499 23.63 -14.59 5.06
CA PHE A 499 22.80 -15.31 6.04
C PHE A 499 23.24 -16.77 6.18
N ASN A 500 23.54 -17.44 5.07
CA ASN A 500 24.01 -18.83 5.10
C ASN A 500 25.36 -18.92 5.84
N VAL A 501 26.30 -18.03 5.54
CA VAL A 501 27.64 -18.04 6.16
C VAL A 501 27.55 -17.72 7.66
N LEU A 502 26.86 -16.65 8.05
CA LEU A 502 26.71 -16.26 9.46
C LEU A 502 25.98 -17.35 10.26
N GLY A 503 24.89 -17.90 9.70
CA GLY A 503 24.13 -18.96 10.33
C GLY A 503 24.94 -20.22 10.59
N GLN A 504 25.76 -20.65 9.62
CA GLN A 504 26.67 -21.79 9.77
C GLN A 504 27.78 -21.54 10.81
N GLN A 505 28.13 -20.27 11.05
CA GLN A 505 29.05 -19.86 12.12
C GLN A 505 28.34 -19.63 13.47
N GLY A 506 27.08 -20.04 13.61
CA GLY A 506 26.34 -20.03 14.87
C GLY A 506 25.66 -18.70 15.22
N TRP A 507 25.64 -17.72 14.32
CA TRP A 507 24.88 -16.49 14.50
C TRP A 507 23.38 -16.77 14.48
N ARG A 508 22.65 -16.16 15.42
CA ARG A 508 21.19 -16.16 15.40
C ARG A 508 20.71 -15.11 14.41
N LEU A 509 19.88 -15.51 13.45
CA LEU A 509 19.38 -14.60 12.42
C LEU A 509 18.01 -14.04 12.83
N ARG A 510 17.86 -12.71 12.73
CA ARG A 510 16.59 -11.99 12.88
C ARG A 510 16.30 -11.26 11.58
N LEU A 511 15.28 -11.69 10.84
CA LEU A 511 14.94 -11.13 9.53
C LEU A 511 13.61 -10.37 9.66
N LEU A 512 13.64 -9.05 9.52
CA LEU A 512 12.48 -8.17 9.60
C LEU A 512 12.22 -7.55 8.23
N LEU A 513 11.09 -7.91 7.61
CA LEU A 513 10.88 -7.71 6.18
C LEU A 513 9.60 -6.97 5.92
N SER A 514 9.70 -5.77 5.37
CA SER A 514 8.55 -5.07 4.82
C SER A 514 8.14 -5.71 3.49
N THR A 515 9.07 -5.88 2.57
CA THR A 515 8.71 -6.37 1.23
C THR A 515 8.90 -7.88 1.06
N HIS A 516 7.92 -8.55 0.45
CA HIS A 516 8.02 -9.95 0.04
C HIS A 516 8.85 -10.11 -1.25
N HIS A 517 10.11 -9.69 -1.23
CA HIS A 517 11.04 -9.96 -2.33
C HIS A 517 11.68 -11.34 -2.11
N GLY A 518 11.60 -12.20 -3.13
CA GLY A 518 12.12 -13.59 -3.07
C GLY A 518 13.60 -13.73 -2.69
N GLY A 519 14.38 -12.64 -2.66
CA GLY A 519 15.81 -12.66 -2.32
C GLY A 519 16.16 -12.60 -0.86
N ILE A 520 15.18 -12.42 0.03
CA ILE A 520 15.46 -12.25 1.46
C ILE A 520 15.05 -13.50 2.24
N HIS A 521 15.75 -14.59 1.94
CA HIS A 521 15.55 -15.88 2.56
C HIS A 521 16.89 -16.58 2.76
N VAL A 522 16.95 -17.49 3.73
CA VAL A 522 18.02 -18.47 3.78
C VAL A 522 17.74 -19.48 2.68
N ASN A 523 18.66 -19.61 1.74
CA ASN A 523 18.47 -20.55 0.65
C ASN A 523 18.58 -21.99 1.18
N PRO A 524 17.54 -22.83 1.02
CA PRO A 524 17.54 -24.21 1.50
C PRO A 524 18.57 -25.11 0.81
N ALA A 525 19.08 -24.74 -0.38
CA ALA A 525 20.18 -25.46 -1.02
C ALA A 525 21.51 -25.38 -0.23
N PHE A 526 21.61 -24.46 0.72
CA PHE A 526 22.78 -24.29 1.60
C PHE A 526 22.37 -24.50 3.07
N PRO A 527 22.11 -25.76 3.49
CA PRO A 527 21.64 -26.08 4.84
C PRO A 527 22.71 -25.81 5.92
N GLY A 528 22.29 -25.82 7.19
CA GLY A 528 23.15 -25.60 8.36
C GLY A 528 22.79 -24.36 9.18
N VAL A 529 21.55 -23.88 9.10
CA VAL A 529 21.06 -22.71 9.83
C VAL A 529 19.75 -23.04 10.53
N ASP A 530 19.82 -23.32 11.84
CA ASP A 530 18.66 -23.78 12.61
C ASP A 530 17.94 -22.65 13.39
N ARG A 531 18.51 -21.43 13.38
CA ARG A 531 18.11 -20.32 14.28
C ARG A 531 17.74 -19.06 13.52
N VAL A 532 16.71 -19.15 12.68
CA VAL A 532 16.14 -18.01 11.95
C VAL A 532 14.81 -17.62 12.57
N THR A 533 14.73 -16.39 13.07
CA THR A 533 13.44 -15.77 13.42
C THR A 533 13.11 -14.78 12.33
N ARG A 534 11.96 -14.95 11.68
CA ARG A 534 11.47 -14.07 10.62
C ARG A 534 10.22 -13.36 11.12
N TYR A 535 10.12 -12.07 10.81
CA TYR A 535 8.90 -11.29 10.95
C TYR A 535 8.64 -10.52 9.66
N ASP A 536 7.49 -10.79 9.06
CA ASP A 536 7.01 -10.08 7.89
C ASP A 536 6.08 -8.95 8.35
N ILE A 537 6.46 -7.71 8.05
CA ILE A 537 5.76 -6.50 8.50
C ILE A 537 4.49 -6.35 7.66
N PRO A 538 3.30 -6.36 8.28
CA PRO A 538 2.03 -6.26 7.57
C PRO A 538 1.85 -4.89 6.92
N ASN A 539 1.05 -4.85 5.85
CA ASN A 539 0.64 -3.61 5.21
C ASN A 539 -0.91 -3.55 5.14
N PRO A 540 -1.55 -2.52 5.71
CA PRO A 540 -0.96 -1.45 6.53
C PRO A 540 -0.33 -2.01 7.81
N TYR A 541 0.67 -1.31 8.34
CA TYR A 541 1.22 -1.63 9.67
C TYR A 541 0.21 -1.25 10.74
N GLY A 542 -0.12 -2.18 11.64
CA GLY A 542 -1.12 -1.96 12.67
C GLY A 542 -1.55 -3.25 13.36
N SER A 543 -2.74 -3.24 13.96
CA SER A 543 -3.32 -4.41 14.61
C SER A 543 -3.89 -5.40 13.59
N TYR A 544 -4.24 -6.60 14.08
CA TYR A 544 -4.96 -7.61 13.29
C TYR A 544 -6.26 -7.05 12.72
N GLY A 545 -6.98 -6.24 13.50
CA GLY A 545 -8.24 -5.62 13.09
C GLY A 545 -8.03 -4.64 11.93
N ASP A 546 -7.01 -3.80 12.02
CA ASP A 546 -6.68 -2.80 10.98
C ASP A 546 -6.38 -3.49 9.65
N TYR A 547 -5.60 -4.58 9.68
CA TYR A 547 -5.31 -5.38 8.49
C TYR A 547 -6.56 -6.04 7.89
N VAL A 548 -7.42 -6.62 8.73
CA VAL A 548 -8.68 -7.23 8.28
C VAL A 548 -9.57 -6.19 7.62
N ASP A 549 -9.77 -5.03 8.26
CA ASP A 549 -10.64 -3.97 7.76
C ASP A 549 -10.12 -3.39 6.44
N PHE A 550 -8.82 -3.08 6.35
CA PHE A 550 -8.19 -2.60 5.13
C PHE A 550 -8.30 -3.61 3.99
N THR A 551 -7.91 -4.86 4.26
CA THR A 551 -7.86 -5.91 3.23
C THR A 551 -9.26 -6.30 2.77
N ALA A 552 -10.26 -6.24 3.66
CA ALA A 552 -11.66 -6.40 3.30
C ALA A 552 -12.12 -5.30 2.33
N ALA A 553 -11.83 -4.04 2.64
CA ALA A 553 -12.13 -2.92 1.75
C ALA A 553 -11.42 -3.06 0.39
N GLN A 554 -10.13 -3.42 0.41
CA GLN A 554 -9.33 -3.65 -0.80
C GLN A 554 -9.91 -4.76 -1.68
N LEU A 555 -10.30 -5.91 -1.12
CA LEU A 555 -10.90 -7.00 -1.89
C LEU A 555 -12.24 -6.60 -2.52
N LEU A 556 -13.05 -5.80 -1.83
CA LEU A 556 -14.30 -5.27 -2.37
C LEU A 556 -14.05 -4.26 -3.50
N ASP A 557 -13.06 -3.38 -3.34
CA ASP A 557 -12.64 -2.43 -4.37
C ASP A 557 -12.13 -3.13 -5.64
N LEU A 558 -11.24 -4.12 -5.48
CA LEU A 558 -10.70 -4.90 -6.58
C LEU A 558 -11.79 -5.73 -7.27
N SER A 559 -12.69 -6.34 -6.50
CA SER A 559 -13.85 -7.04 -7.05
C SER A 559 -14.74 -6.10 -7.85
N LEU A 560 -15.03 -4.91 -7.32
CA LEU A 560 -15.85 -3.92 -8.00
C LEU A 560 -15.18 -3.42 -9.28
N LEU A 561 -13.89 -3.07 -9.23
CA LEU A 561 -13.12 -2.62 -10.40
C LEU A 561 -13.05 -3.70 -11.49
N ARG A 562 -12.92 -4.97 -11.09
CA ARG A 562 -12.90 -6.13 -11.99
C ARG A 562 -14.22 -6.30 -12.74
N HIS A 563 -15.35 -6.15 -12.05
CA HIS A 563 -16.69 -6.38 -12.61
C HIS A 563 -17.37 -5.13 -13.17
N ALA A 564 -16.76 -3.95 -12.97
CA ALA A 564 -17.24 -2.69 -13.52
C ALA A 564 -16.90 -2.57 -15.03
N PRO A 565 -17.86 -2.12 -15.86
CA PRO A 565 -17.55 -1.60 -17.19
C PRO A 565 -16.50 -0.49 -17.11
N HIS A 566 -15.68 -0.34 -18.15
CA HIS A 566 -14.57 0.62 -18.17
C HIS A 566 -15.01 2.06 -17.81
N ALA A 567 -16.21 2.47 -18.23
CA ALA A 567 -16.81 3.77 -17.92
C ALA A 567 -16.91 4.08 -16.41
N PHE A 568 -17.04 3.06 -15.56
CA PHE A 568 -17.22 3.23 -14.11
C PHE A 568 -15.91 3.06 -13.33
N LYS A 569 -14.86 2.50 -13.96
CA LYS A 569 -13.57 2.25 -13.29
C LYS A 569 -12.92 3.51 -12.72
N PRO A 570 -12.94 4.68 -13.39
CA PRO A 570 -12.41 5.91 -12.81
C PRO A 570 -13.08 6.31 -11.48
N GLY A 571 -14.37 5.99 -11.31
CA GLY A 571 -15.11 6.27 -10.07
C GLY A 571 -14.81 5.29 -8.93
N VAL A 572 -14.28 4.10 -9.24
CA VAL A 572 -13.85 3.11 -8.24
C VAL A 572 -12.41 3.39 -7.81
N TYR A 573 -11.53 3.64 -8.78
CA TYR A 573 -10.09 3.80 -8.57
C TYR A 573 -9.68 5.19 -8.07
N ARG A 574 -10.27 6.26 -8.64
CA ARG A 574 -10.05 7.67 -8.29
C ARG A 574 -8.58 8.08 -8.03
N GLY A 575 -7.63 7.52 -8.80
CA GLY A 575 -6.23 7.87 -8.65
C GLY A 575 -5.63 7.42 -7.31
N ASP A 576 -5.87 6.16 -6.95
CA ASP A 576 -5.55 5.50 -5.67
C ASP A 576 -6.48 5.83 -4.49
N GLU A 577 -7.44 6.74 -4.64
CA GLU A 577 -8.51 6.97 -3.66
C GLU A 577 -9.65 5.95 -3.83
N TRP A 578 -9.32 4.69 -3.61
CA TRP A 578 -10.25 3.57 -3.81
C TRP A 578 -11.54 3.75 -3.00
N LEU A 579 -12.67 3.33 -3.57
CA LEU A 579 -14.02 3.62 -3.05
C LEU A 579 -14.23 3.14 -1.60
N PHE A 580 -13.97 1.87 -1.31
CA PHE A 580 -14.18 1.30 0.02
C PHE A 580 -13.06 1.63 0.99
N GLN A 581 -11.81 1.75 0.52
CA GLN A 581 -10.70 2.20 1.35
C GLN A 581 -10.88 3.66 1.79
N GLU A 582 -11.35 4.57 0.94
CA GLU A 582 -11.65 5.94 1.38
C GLU A 582 -12.80 5.97 2.40
N TRP A 583 -13.84 5.15 2.20
CA TRP A 583 -14.88 5.01 3.20
C TRP A 583 -14.31 4.56 4.56
N LEU A 584 -13.37 3.60 4.55
CA LEU A 584 -12.68 3.15 5.75
C LEU A 584 -11.85 4.28 6.38
N ALA A 585 -11.05 4.99 5.59
CA ALA A 585 -10.25 6.13 6.03
C ALA A 585 -11.12 7.24 6.64
N SER A 586 -12.30 7.51 6.07
CA SER A 586 -13.24 8.49 6.61
C SER A 586 -13.80 8.12 7.99
N ARG A 587 -13.79 6.82 8.33
CA ARG A 587 -14.34 6.28 9.59
C ARG A 587 -13.27 6.11 10.67
N LEU A 588 -12.10 5.60 10.30
CA LEU A 588 -11.03 5.24 11.23
C LEU A 588 -9.85 6.22 11.23
N GLY A 589 -9.86 7.20 10.32
CA GLY A 589 -8.75 8.11 10.10
C GLY A 589 -7.89 7.69 8.90
N PRO A 590 -7.08 8.62 8.33
CA PRO A 590 -6.35 8.39 7.10
C PRO A 590 -5.25 7.32 7.25
N GLU A 591 -4.76 7.09 8.47
CA GLU A 591 -3.75 6.06 8.79
C GLU A 591 -4.27 4.63 8.58
N ALA A 592 -5.59 4.40 8.60
CA ALA A 592 -6.20 3.08 8.38
C ALA A 592 -5.99 2.54 6.95
N THR A 593 -5.61 3.42 6.02
CA THR A 593 -5.22 3.08 4.66
C THR A 593 -3.79 3.56 4.37
N ALA A 594 -2.95 3.63 5.41
CA ALA A 594 -1.60 4.11 5.25
C ALA A 594 -0.80 3.21 4.32
N GLU A 595 -0.02 3.85 3.45
CA GLU A 595 0.91 3.17 2.58
C GLU A 595 2.14 2.66 3.37
N ARG A 596 2.75 1.62 2.83
CA ARG A 596 3.87 0.89 3.45
C ARG A 596 5.04 1.77 3.92
N PRO A 597 5.49 2.84 3.21
CA PRO A 597 6.57 3.70 3.69
C PRO A 597 6.26 4.41 5.02
N PHE A 598 5.00 4.78 5.26
CA PHE A 598 4.58 5.34 6.56
C PHE A 598 4.55 4.24 7.62
N GLY A 599 3.96 3.09 7.30
CA GLY A 599 3.90 1.95 8.21
C GLY A 599 5.27 1.49 8.70
N ASP A 600 6.27 1.46 7.80
CA ASP A 600 7.65 1.10 8.13
C ASP A 600 8.35 2.15 9.01
N ALA A 601 8.08 3.43 8.79
CA ALA A 601 8.62 4.49 9.64
C ALA A 601 8.06 4.39 11.07
N VAL A 602 6.76 4.13 11.21
CA VAL A 602 6.11 3.87 12.50
C VAL A 602 6.65 2.60 13.14
N PHE A 603 6.74 1.51 12.38
CA PHE A 603 7.31 0.25 12.83
C PHE A 603 8.73 0.44 13.36
N LEU A 604 9.60 1.17 12.65
CA LEU A 604 10.98 1.39 13.08
C LEU A 604 11.07 2.12 14.43
N GLN A 605 10.19 3.11 14.66
CA GLN A 605 10.10 3.83 15.93
C GLN A 605 9.59 2.93 17.07
N GLU A 606 8.54 2.14 16.84
CA GLU A 606 8.03 1.19 17.85
C GLU A 606 9.04 0.07 18.12
N PHE A 607 9.66 -0.45 17.07
CA PHE A 607 10.67 -1.48 17.16
C PHE A 607 11.85 -1.02 18.02
N ALA A 608 12.32 0.20 17.79
CA ALA A 608 13.37 0.82 18.60
C ALA A 608 13.00 0.86 20.09
N SER A 609 11.77 1.20 20.47
CA SER A 609 11.38 1.27 21.89
C SER A 609 11.35 -0.11 22.57
N ARG A 610 11.11 -1.16 21.79
CA ARG A 610 10.93 -2.54 22.26
C ARG A 610 12.19 -3.38 22.33
N ILE A 611 13.31 -2.90 21.77
CA ILE A 611 14.59 -3.63 21.86
C ILE A 611 14.95 -3.93 23.32
N THR A 612 15.44 -5.15 23.54
CA THR A 612 15.89 -5.68 24.82
C THR A 612 17.27 -6.31 24.69
N ARG A 613 17.96 -6.39 25.83
CA ARG A 613 19.24 -7.07 25.97
C ARG A 613 19.03 -8.55 26.29
N GLY A 614 19.62 -9.41 25.48
CA GLY A 614 19.58 -10.86 25.58
C GLY A 614 20.85 -11.49 26.12
N ASP A 615 21.06 -12.77 25.78
CA ASP A 615 22.24 -13.55 26.18
C ASP A 615 23.51 -13.22 25.36
N VAL A 616 24.57 -14.03 25.50
CA VAL A 616 25.87 -13.81 24.85
C VAL A 616 25.98 -14.38 23.44
N ALA A 617 24.95 -15.09 22.94
CA ALA A 617 25.03 -15.65 21.60
C ALA A 617 25.01 -14.52 20.55
N PRO A 618 25.83 -14.58 19.50
CA PRO A 618 25.91 -13.51 18.52
C PRO A 618 24.61 -13.43 17.69
N VAL A 619 24.14 -12.21 17.43
CA VAL A 619 22.90 -11.93 16.70
C VAL A 619 23.21 -11.14 15.43
N HIS A 620 22.71 -11.64 14.30
CA HIS A 620 22.62 -10.86 13.07
C HIS A 620 21.19 -10.43 12.86
N MET A 621 20.95 -9.12 12.90
CA MET A 621 19.66 -8.52 12.61
C MET A 621 19.71 -7.93 11.21
N PHE A 622 18.85 -8.43 10.33
CA PHE A 622 18.64 -7.88 9.01
C PHE A 622 17.24 -7.28 8.96
N MET A 623 17.16 -6.00 8.59
CA MET A 623 15.92 -5.27 8.44
C MET A 623 15.85 -4.67 7.04
N HIS A 624 14.81 -4.97 6.28
CA HIS A 624 14.56 -4.35 4.98
C HIS A 624 13.22 -3.60 5.00
N LEU A 625 13.30 -2.28 5.00
CA LEU A 625 12.17 -1.36 5.08
C LEU A 625 11.98 -0.64 3.75
N LEU A 626 10.73 -0.50 3.33
CA LEU A 626 10.34 0.26 2.15
C LEU A 626 10.50 1.78 2.37
N THR A 627 10.57 2.28 3.60
CA THR A 627 10.79 3.72 3.82
C THR A 627 12.26 4.10 3.50
N PRO A 628 12.54 5.21 2.77
CA PRO A 628 11.66 6.30 2.34
C PRO A 628 11.12 6.20 0.89
N HIS A 629 11.00 5.01 0.28
CA HIS A 629 10.52 4.83 -1.10
C HIS A 629 9.22 5.62 -1.41
N PRO A 630 9.08 6.22 -2.61
CA PRO A 630 7.82 6.84 -3.04
C PRO A 630 6.63 5.87 -3.08
N PRO A 631 5.38 6.28 -2.86
CA PRO A 631 4.90 7.65 -2.79
C PRO A 631 5.33 8.36 -1.51
N ILE A 632 5.38 9.70 -1.59
CA ILE A 632 5.65 10.51 -0.40
C ILE A 632 4.36 10.66 0.39
N VAL A 633 4.35 10.08 1.58
CA VAL A 633 3.17 9.91 2.44
C VAL A 633 3.41 10.37 3.88
N THR A 634 4.55 11.01 4.14
CA THR A 634 4.86 11.60 5.45
C THR A 634 5.10 13.10 5.35
N ASP A 635 4.61 13.86 6.33
CA ASP A 635 4.98 15.27 6.52
C ASP A 635 6.29 15.44 7.31
N SER A 636 6.73 16.69 7.49
CA SER A 636 7.93 17.05 8.26
C SER A 636 7.89 16.64 9.74
N ASP A 637 6.71 16.31 10.27
CA ASP A 637 6.50 15.89 11.66
C ASP A 637 6.33 14.36 11.77
N CYS A 638 6.66 13.61 10.71
CA CYS A 638 6.41 12.16 10.61
C CYS A 638 4.92 11.80 10.77
N ARG A 639 3.97 12.62 10.31
CA ARG A 639 2.55 12.26 10.27
C ARG A 639 2.17 11.76 8.89
N TYR A 640 1.19 10.85 8.83
CA TYR A 640 0.65 10.39 7.57
C TYR A 640 0.00 11.56 6.83
N ALA A 641 0.38 11.73 5.57
CA ALA A 641 -0.14 12.73 4.66
C ALA A 641 -0.65 12.04 3.38
N PRO A 642 -1.71 12.57 2.75
CA PRO A 642 -2.13 12.10 1.43
C PRO A 642 -0.97 12.16 0.43
N LYS A 643 -0.97 11.26 -0.56
CA LYS A 643 0.09 11.16 -1.58
C LYS A 643 0.43 12.54 -2.15
N ARG A 644 1.66 12.99 -1.92
CA ARG A 644 2.15 14.28 -2.42
C ARG A 644 2.82 14.11 -3.77
N PRO A 645 2.87 15.18 -4.59
CA PRO A 645 3.77 15.22 -5.73
C PRO A 645 5.18 14.86 -5.28
N GLU A 646 5.86 14.04 -6.07
CA GLU A 646 7.25 13.65 -5.85
C GLU A 646 8.18 14.85 -6.06
N LYS A 647 8.30 15.72 -5.05
CA LYS A 647 9.24 16.85 -5.02
C LYS A 647 10.45 16.52 -4.16
N PRO A 648 11.64 17.06 -4.47
CA PRO A 648 12.85 16.86 -3.66
C PRO A 648 12.66 17.23 -2.18
N GLU A 649 11.97 18.34 -1.90
CA GLU A 649 11.77 18.82 -0.52
C GLU A 649 10.85 17.88 0.30
N ASP A 650 9.78 17.39 -0.33
CA ASP A 650 8.85 16.44 0.27
C ASP A 650 9.54 15.08 0.51
N PHE A 651 10.37 14.61 -0.44
CA PHE A 651 11.11 13.36 -0.28
C PHE A 651 12.15 13.48 0.83
N ARG A 652 12.85 14.61 0.90
CA ARG A 652 13.77 14.91 1.99
C ARG A 652 13.07 14.83 3.35
N SER A 653 11.86 15.37 3.47
CA SER A 653 11.08 15.29 4.72
C SER A 653 10.78 13.83 5.11
N GLN A 654 10.44 12.98 4.15
CA GLN A 654 10.24 11.54 4.39
C GLN A 654 11.54 10.80 4.73
N ALA A 655 12.66 11.19 4.13
CA ALA A 655 13.99 10.67 4.46
C ALA A 655 14.44 11.09 5.87
N GLU A 656 14.21 12.34 6.28
CA GLU A 656 14.44 12.83 7.64
C GLU A 656 13.58 12.04 8.65
N CYS A 657 12.32 11.77 8.31
CA CYS A 657 11.46 10.93 9.14
C CYS A 657 12.01 9.51 9.31
N THR A 658 12.50 8.91 8.22
CA THR A 658 13.15 7.60 8.24
C THR A 658 14.38 7.60 9.15
N LEU A 659 15.27 8.59 9.01
CA LEU A 659 16.47 8.72 9.84
C LEU A 659 16.13 8.89 11.32
N SER A 660 15.05 9.61 11.65
CA SER A 660 14.60 9.75 13.05
C SER A 660 14.27 8.41 13.73
N GLY A 661 13.74 7.44 12.96
CA GLY A 661 13.51 6.08 13.44
C GLY A 661 14.81 5.31 13.65
N VAL A 662 15.78 5.45 12.73
CA VAL A 662 17.11 4.85 12.89
C VAL A 662 17.81 5.44 14.13
N GLU A 663 17.74 6.76 14.32
CA GLU A 663 18.28 7.46 15.48
C GLU A 663 17.63 7.01 16.79
N ALA A 664 16.32 6.74 16.79
CA ALA A 664 15.64 6.16 17.95
C ALA A 664 16.23 4.79 18.30
N LEU A 665 16.51 3.95 17.31
CA LEU A 665 17.20 2.67 17.52
C LEU A 665 18.62 2.88 18.06
N LEU A 666 19.41 3.78 17.47
CA LEU A 666 20.78 4.08 17.94
C LEU A 666 20.79 4.56 19.39
N ARG A 667 19.86 5.44 19.77
CA ARG A 667 19.69 5.90 21.16
C ARG A 667 19.33 4.74 22.08
N ARG A 668 18.37 3.90 21.70
CA ARG A 668 18.02 2.72 22.49
C ARG A 668 19.20 1.78 22.72
N LEU A 669 20.02 1.56 21.69
CA LEU A 669 21.22 0.72 21.82
C LEU A 669 22.21 1.31 22.82
N ARG A 670 22.33 2.65 22.91
CA ARG A 670 23.17 3.30 23.94
C ARG A 670 22.57 3.12 25.33
N ASP A 671 21.26 3.32 25.48
CA ASP A 671 20.56 3.16 26.76
C ASP A 671 20.67 1.74 27.34
N LEU A 672 20.89 0.74 26.49
CA LEU A 672 21.04 -0.68 26.87
C LEU A 672 22.50 -1.17 26.94
N ASP A 673 23.49 -0.28 26.75
CA ASP A 673 24.91 -0.61 26.63
C ASP A 673 25.21 -1.61 25.51
N LEU A 674 24.47 -1.55 24.40
CA LEU A 674 24.61 -2.42 23.23
C LEU A 674 25.27 -1.74 22.04
N TYR A 675 25.36 -0.40 22.03
CA TYR A 675 25.89 0.37 20.90
C TYR A 675 27.32 -0.04 20.51
N ASP A 676 28.21 -0.18 21.50
CA ASP A 676 29.61 -0.57 21.26
C ASP A 676 29.76 -2.06 20.95
N GLN A 677 28.83 -2.88 21.46
CA GLN A 677 28.69 -4.30 21.15
C GLN A 677 28.00 -4.55 19.79
N SER A 678 27.81 -3.50 18.98
CA SER A 678 27.13 -3.58 17.69
C SER A 678 27.98 -2.99 16.58
N ALA A 679 28.16 -3.78 15.52
CA ALA A 679 28.47 -3.26 14.20
C ALA A 679 27.16 -2.99 13.45
N ILE A 680 27.06 -1.83 12.82
CA ILE A 680 25.81 -1.35 12.20
C ILE A 680 26.09 -0.91 10.78
N VAL A 681 25.36 -1.48 9.83
CA VAL A 681 25.36 -1.06 8.42
C VAL A 681 23.98 -0.49 8.10
N VAL A 682 23.92 0.77 7.71
CA VAL A 682 22.71 1.41 7.19
C VAL A 682 22.94 1.70 5.72
N THR A 683 22.17 1.09 4.85
CA THR A 683 22.32 1.24 3.39
C THR A 683 20.97 1.42 2.73
N SER A 684 20.97 1.84 1.47
CA SER A 684 19.83 1.66 0.58
C SER A 684 20.10 0.56 -0.44
N ASP A 685 19.05 -0.09 -0.95
CA ASP A 685 19.13 -1.07 -2.04
C ASP A 685 19.43 -0.42 -3.40
N HIS A 686 18.85 0.75 -3.65
CA HIS A 686 19.13 1.65 -4.76
C HIS A 686 18.81 3.10 -4.39
N GLY A 687 19.17 4.03 -5.28
CA GLY A 687 18.69 5.40 -5.20
C GLY A 687 17.39 5.59 -5.99
N VAL A 688 16.86 6.80 -5.95
CA VAL A 688 15.67 7.20 -6.70
C VAL A 688 15.92 8.53 -7.42
N ASN A 689 15.15 8.75 -8.48
CA ASN A 689 15.08 10.05 -9.14
C ASN A 689 13.68 10.65 -8.91
N VAL A 690 13.52 11.36 -7.80
CA VAL A 690 12.29 12.13 -7.48
C VAL A 690 12.14 13.23 -8.53
N ARG A 691 10.94 13.42 -9.10
CA ARG A 691 10.71 14.30 -10.25
C ARG A 691 11.35 15.68 -10.05
N LEU A 692 12.45 15.92 -10.75
CA LEU A 692 12.97 17.26 -10.95
C LEU A 692 12.05 18.00 -11.93
N ASN A 693 11.93 19.31 -11.76
CA ASN A 693 11.67 20.23 -12.87
C ASN A 693 12.57 19.82 -14.07
N PRO A 694 12.17 19.96 -15.34
CA PRO A 694 12.91 19.40 -16.48
C PRO A 694 14.41 19.70 -16.33
N LEU A 695 15.15 18.63 -16.01
CA LEU A 695 16.58 18.53 -15.71
C LEU A 695 17.19 19.82 -15.16
N ASP A 696 17.33 19.87 -13.83
CA ASP A 696 18.16 20.86 -13.14
C ASP A 696 19.40 21.20 -13.97
N VAL A 697 19.40 22.38 -14.60
CA VAL A 697 20.40 22.77 -15.62
C VAL A 697 21.80 22.83 -15.00
N ASP A 698 21.85 22.90 -13.68
CA ASP A 698 23.06 22.94 -12.87
C ASP A 698 23.61 21.53 -12.52
N HIS A 699 22.91 20.44 -12.86
CA HIS A 699 23.42 19.09 -12.60
C HIS A 699 24.62 18.76 -13.52
N PRO A 700 25.75 18.23 -13.01
CA PRO A 700 26.96 18.01 -13.82
C PRO A 700 26.77 17.04 -15.00
N PHE A 701 25.71 16.22 -14.96
CA PHE A 701 25.34 15.27 -16.01
C PHE A 701 24.14 15.71 -16.86
N HIS A 702 23.70 16.97 -16.78
CA HIS A 702 22.48 17.44 -17.49
C HIS A 702 22.61 17.33 -19.01
N SER A 703 23.80 17.55 -19.56
CA SER A 703 24.12 17.47 -20.99
C SER A 703 24.46 16.05 -21.45
N GLU A 704 24.69 15.13 -20.51
CA GLU A 704 25.18 13.78 -20.80
C GLU A 704 24.03 12.80 -20.98
N TRP A 705 24.02 12.10 -22.11
CA TRP A 705 23.00 11.11 -22.44
C TRP A 705 23.51 9.70 -22.23
N SER A 706 22.75 8.90 -21.47
CA SER A 706 22.99 7.47 -21.39
C SER A 706 22.64 6.78 -22.71
N PRO A 707 23.11 5.54 -22.96
CA PRO A 707 22.73 4.74 -24.13
C PRO A 707 21.24 4.34 -24.22
N THR A 708 20.38 4.85 -23.34
CA THR A 708 18.93 4.55 -23.26
C THR A 708 18.04 5.75 -23.61
N ASP A 709 18.61 6.85 -24.14
CA ASP A 709 17.91 8.14 -24.26
C ASP A 709 17.34 8.67 -22.94
N VAL A 710 17.92 8.21 -21.83
CA VAL A 710 17.73 8.76 -20.49
C VAL A 710 18.97 9.58 -20.14
N THR A 711 18.80 10.73 -19.51
CA THR A 711 19.96 11.51 -19.07
C THR A 711 20.81 10.73 -18.07
N LEU A 712 22.13 10.83 -18.20
CA LEU A 712 23.06 10.18 -17.28
C LEU A 712 22.85 10.69 -15.85
N ALA A 713 22.35 11.92 -15.67
CA ALA A 713 21.86 12.45 -14.40
C ALA A 713 20.81 11.54 -13.73
N THR A 714 19.80 11.11 -14.47
CA THR A 714 18.75 10.22 -13.96
C THR A 714 19.30 8.85 -13.59
N VAL A 715 20.22 8.33 -14.41
CA VAL A 715 20.88 7.03 -14.17
C VAL A 715 21.73 7.08 -12.91
N GLN A 716 22.54 8.15 -12.75
CA GLN A 716 23.44 8.38 -11.62
C GLN A 716 22.67 8.47 -10.30
N ARG A 717 21.56 9.23 -10.24
CA ARG A 717 20.77 9.37 -9.00
C ARG A 717 20.20 8.04 -8.52
N ARG A 718 19.77 7.18 -9.45
CA ARG A 718 19.32 5.81 -9.14
C ARG A 718 20.47 4.87 -8.76
N ALA A 719 21.68 5.15 -9.23
CA ALA A 719 22.87 4.34 -9.00
C ALA A 719 23.59 4.63 -7.69
N ALA A 720 23.22 5.68 -6.96
CA ALA A 720 23.92 6.17 -5.77
C ALA A 720 23.10 5.94 -4.49
N PRO A 721 22.92 4.68 -4.02
CA PRO A 721 22.27 4.42 -2.74
C PRO A 721 23.10 4.93 -1.57
N LEU A 722 22.42 5.21 -0.45
CA LEU A 722 23.04 5.50 0.84
C LEU A 722 23.91 4.33 1.32
N LEU A 723 25.06 4.63 1.94
CA LEU A 723 25.84 3.67 2.75
C LEU A 723 26.50 4.37 3.94
N LEU A 724 26.19 3.89 5.15
CA LEU A 724 26.90 4.18 6.39
C LEU A 724 27.32 2.88 7.08
N VAL A 725 28.53 2.86 7.61
CA VAL A 725 29.06 1.71 8.37
C VAL A 725 29.65 2.16 9.68
N LYS A 726 29.24 1.53 10.79
CA LYS A 726 29.82 1.65 12.11
C LYS A 726 30.45 0.31 12.52
N PRO A 727 31.77 0.24 12.73
CA PRO A 727 32.43 -0.93 13.32
C PRO A 727 32.10 -1.13 14.82
N PHE A 728 32.42 -2.31 15.34
CA PHE A 728 32.38 -2.57 16.79
C PHE A 728 33.26 -1.57 17.55
N ALA A 729 32.77 -1.09 18.71
CA ALA A 729 33.46 -0.13 19.58
C ALA A 729 33.97 1.17 18.92
N ALA A 730 33.53 1.49 17.68
CA ALA A 730 33.87 2.73 17.02
C ALA A 730 33.10 3.91 17.65
N GLU A 731 33.84 4.96 17.98
CA GLU A 731 33.34 6.08 18.80
C GLU A 731 33.72 7.47 18.24
N ASP A 732 34.49 7.53 17.16
CA ASP A 732 34.91 8.79 16.54
C ASP A 732 33.70 9.60 16.03
N PRO A 733 33.79 10.92 15.87
CA PRO A 733 32.75 11.68 15.17
C PRO A 733 32.47 11.11 13.78
N LEU A 734 31.23 11.24 13.29
CA LEU A 734 30.84 10.73 11.98
C LEU A 734 31.82 11.23 10.89
N GLN A 735 32.38 10.28 10.14
CA GLN A 735 33.34 10.56 9.07
C GLN A 735 32.69 10.48 7.69
N VAL A 736 33.26 11.18 6.71
CA VAL A 736 32.89 11.05 5.30
C VAL A 736 34.07 10.45 4.55
N SER A 737 33.80 9.36 3.82
CA SER A 737 34.78 8.70 2.96
C SER A 737 34.36 8.78 1.49
N HIS A 738 35.31 9.08 0.62
CA HIS A 738 35.15 9.06 -0.82
C HIS A 738 35.73 7.78 -1.46
N ALA A 739 36.04 6.76 -0.64
CA ALA A 739 36.45 5.44 -1.13
C ALA A 739 35.48 4.91 -2.19
N PRO A 740 35.99 4.39 -3.32
CA PRO A 740 35.15 3.86 -4.40
C PRO A 740 34.57 2.50 -3.97
N THR A 741 33.45 2.56 -3.25
CA THR A 741 32.73 1.39 -2.74
C THR A 741 31.60 0.98 -3.69
N SER A 742 31.16 -0.27 -3.61
CA SER A 742 30.03 -0.82 -4.36
C SER A 742 29.12 -1.63 -3.45
N ALA A 743 27.84 -1.73 -3.78
CA ALA A 743 26.91 -2.64 -3.10
C ALA A 743 27.38 -4.11 -3.12
N LEU A 744 28.26 -4.51 -4.06
CA LEU A 744 28.91 -5.83 -4.08
C LEU A 744 29.96 -6.03 -2.97
N ASP A 745 30.38 -4.96 -2.30
CA ASP A 745 31.33 -4.99 -1.18
C ASP A 745 30.67 -5.28 0.17
N LEU A 746 29.33 -5.20 0.24
CA LEU A 746 28.59 -5.35 1.49
C LEU A 746 28.74 -6.74 2.13
N PRO A 747 28.68 -7.87 1.40
CA PRO A 747 28.92 -9.18 2.01
C PRO A 747 30.34 -9.29 2.57
N ALA A 748 31.35 -8.79 1.86
CA ALA A 748 32.73 -8.79 2.34
C ALA A 748 32.87 -7.94 3.61
N THR A 749 32.21 -6.77 3.65
CA THR A 749 32.18 -5.87 4.81
C THR A 749 31.49 -6.52 6.00
N LEU A 750 30.34 -7.19 5.79
CA LEU A 750 29.59 -7.86 6.87
C LEU A 750 30.39 -9.04 7.46
N LEU A 751 31.09 -9.81 6.62
CA LEU A 751 31.96 -10.89 7.08
C LEU A 751 33.18 -10.35 7.83
N ASP A 752 33.80 -9.29 7.32
CA ASP A 752 34.93 -8.61 7.98
C ASP A 752 34.54 -8.07 9.37
N LEU A 753 33.39 -7.39 9.47
CA LEU A 753 32.83 -6.94 10.76
C LEU A 753 32.58 -8.12 11.72
N ALA A 754 32.14 -9.27 11.19
CA ALA A 754 31.92 -10.49 11.98
C ALA A 754 33.22 -11.24 12.36
N ASP A 755 34.41 -10.73 12.01
CA ASP A 755 35.71 -11.41 12.09
C ASP A 755 35.71 -12.77 11.36
N LEU A 756 35.01 -12.85 10.24
CA LEU A 756 34.94 -14.05 9.40
C LEU A 756 35.74 -13.86 8.11
N PRO A 757 36.34 -14.93 7.56
CA PRO A 757 37.00 -14.86 6.27
C PRO A 757 36.04 -14.38 5.17
N VAL A 758 36.52 -13.48 4.30
CA VAL A 758 35.75 -13.01 3.14
C VAL A 758 35.66 -14.16 2.12
N THR A 759 34.56 -14.89 2.16
CA THR A 759 34.30 -16.08 1.31
C THR A 759 33.22 -15.86 0.25
N LEU A 760 32.56 -14.69 0.25
CA LEU A 760 31.43 -14.38 -0.62
C LEU A 760 31.79 -13.31 -1.64
N GLY A 761 31.40 -13.55 -2.89
CA GLY A 761 31.63 -12.63 -4.01
C GLY A 761 33.10 -12.32 -4.26
N ASN A 762 33.34 -11.25 -5.01
CA ASN A 762 34.67 -10.71 -5.30
C ASN A 762 34.86 -9.29 -4.73
N GLY A 763 33.97 -8.86 -3.84
CA GLY A 763 34.04 -7.56 -3.17
C GLY A 763 35.15 -7.50 -2.12
N ALA A 764 35.45 -6.29 -1.64
CA ALA A 764 36.38 -6.06 -0.54
C ALA A 764 35.65 -5.35 0.61
N SER A 765 36.10 -5.53 1.86
CA SER A 765 35.54 -4.76 2.97
C SER A 765 35.74 -3.26 2.72
N VAL A 766 34.67 -2.48 2.81
CA VAL A 766 34.70 -1.04 2.57
C VAL A 766 35.57 -0.28 3.57
N LEU A 767 35.83 -0.87 4.74
CA LEU A 767 36.68 -0.30 5.79
C LEU A 767 38.17 -0.28 5.40
N GLY A 768 38.58 -1.17 4.48
CA GLY A 768 39.96 -1.28 4.01
C GLY A 768 40.24 -0.60 2.67
N LEU A 769 39.23 0.04 2.06
CA LEU A 769 39.39 0.67 0.74
C LEU A 769 39.99 2.06 0.85
N ASP A 770 41.06 2.30 0.09
CA ASP A 770 41.74 3.59 0.01
C ASP A 770 40.95 4.60 -0.84
N PRO A 771 40.58 5.78 -0.28
CA PRO A 771 39.95 6.87 -1.02
C PRO A 771 40.73 7.37 -2.24
N ALA A 772 42.06 7.22 -2.26
CA ALA A 772 42.90 7.73 -3.34
C ALA A 772 43.09 6.74 -4.50
N THR A 773 42.73 5.46 -4.32
CA THR A 773 42.98 4.42 -5.32
C THR A 773 41.79 4.26 -6.27
N PRO A 774 41.93 4.57 -7.59
CA PRO A 774 40.85 4.35 -8.55
C PRO A 774 40.48 2.87 -8.65
N ARG A 775 39.18 2.58 -8.63
CA ARG A 775 38.65 1.22 -8.71
C ARG A 775 37.46 1.20 -9.67
N PRO A 776 37.50 0.41 -10.75
CA PRO A 776 36.36 0.25 -11.63
C PRO A 776 35.25 -0.51 -10.90
N ARG A 777 34.04 0.04 -10.93
CA ARG A 777 32.83 -0.55 -10.35
C ARG A 777 31.74 -0.60 -11.42
N THR A 778 30.88 -1.61 -11.36
CA THR A 778 29.85 -1.83 -12.39
C THR A 778 28.46 -1.50 -11.87
N TYR A 779 27.65 -0.90 -12.74
CA TYR A 779 26.24 -0.61 -12.49
C TYR A 779 25.41 -1.02 -13.70
N ALA A 780 24.25 -1.63 -13.46
CA ALA A 780 23.36 -2.09 -14.51
C ALA A 780 22.00 -1.38 -14.46
N HIS A 781 21.62 -0.78 -15.59
CA HIS A 781 20.38 -0.01 -15.75
C HIS A 781 19.51 -0.63 -16.85
N GLY A 782 18.31 -1.09 -16.54
CA GLY A 782 17.37 -1.64 -17.54
C GLY A 782 15.97 -1.86 -16.98
N SER A 783 14.96 -1.93 -17.85
CA SER A 783 13.57 -2.16 -17.44
C SER A 783 13.39 -3.51 -16.75
N GLY A 784 12.39 -3.62 -15.86
CA GLY A 784 12.11 -4.84 -15.09
C GLY A 784 11.79 -6.10 -15.91
N SER A 785 11.48 -5.93 -17.19
CA SER A 785 11.19 -6.98 -18.19
C SER A 785 12.41 -7.43 -19.01
N PHE A 786 13.62 -6.92 -18.74
CA PHE A 786 14.85 -7.19 -19.50
C PHE A 786 14.79 -6.81 -20.98
N ASP A 787 13.91 -5.88 -21.37
CA ASP A 787 13.80 -5.41 -22.76
C ASP A 787 15.12 -4.77 -23.23
N GLY A 788 15.94 -4.26 -22.30
CA GLY A 788 17.33 -3.82 -22.50
C GLY A 788 18.02 -3.56 -21.16
N LEU A 789 19.25 -4.06 -20.98
CA LEU A 789 20.12 -3.92 -19.82
C LEU A 789 21.43 -3.23 -20.23
N HIS A 790 21.67 -2.04 -19.71
CA HIS A 790 22.84 -1.23 -20.00
C HIS A 790 23.82 -1.30 -18.85
N LEU A 791 25.07 -1.64 -19.15
CA LEU A 791 26.14 -1.78 -18.19
C LEU A 791 27.08 -0.58 -18.27
N PHE A 792 27.25 0.06 -17.11
CA PHE A 792 28.14 1.18 -16.90
C PHE A 792 29.32 0.71 -16.05
N THR A 793 30.50 1.22 -16.37
CA THR A 793 31.67 1.18 -15.51
C THR A 793 31.92 2.57 -14.98
N VAL A 794 32.03 2.70 -13.67
CA VAL A 794 32.40 3.93 -12.98
C VAL A 794 33.79 3.73 -12.39
N ASN A 795 34.77 4.46 -12.92
CA ASN A 795 36.17 4.40 -12.49
C ASN A 795 36.63 5.79 -12.00
N GLY A 796 36.24 6.14 -10.78
CA GLY A 796 36.42 7.47 -10.23
C GLY A 796 35.29 7.82 -9.27
N HIS A 797 35.00 9.11 -9.10
CA HIS A 797 33.90 9.56 -8.25
C HIS A 797 32.55 9.43 -8.97
N ILE A 798 31.51 8.98 -8.27
CA ILE A 798 30.17 8.75 -8.88
C ILE A 798 29.51 10.03 -9.41
N ASN A 799 29.92 11.19 -8.90
CA ASN A 799 29.43 12.52 -9.35
C ASN A 799 30.30 13.16 -10.45
N ASP A 800 31.33 12.47 -10.94
CA ASP A 800 32.21 12.96 -12.00
C ASP A 800 31.78 12.37 -13.36
N PRO A 801 31.27 13.16 -14.32
CA PRO A 801 30.88 12.68 -15.64
C PRO A 801 31.97 11.92 -16.38
N ASP A 802 33.22 12.32 -16.24
CA ASP A 802 34.35 11.70 -16.95
C ASP A 802 34.71 10.32 -16.37
N ALA A 803 34.25 10.02 -15.15
CA ALA A 803 34.44 8.72 -14.52
C ALA A 803 33.47 7.64 -15.04
N TRP A 804 32.41 8.03 -15.75
CA TRP A 804 31.39 7.12 -16.27
C TRP A 804 31.68 6.70 -17.71
N SER A 805 31.63 5.40 -17.95
CA SER A 805 31.72 4.84 -19.29
C SER A 805 30.64 3.79 -19.49
N SER A 806 29.87 3.90 -20.59
CA SER A 806 29.04 2.79 -21.03
C SER A 806 29.91 1.81 -21.81
N TYR A 807 29.96 0.56 -21.40
CA TYR A 807 30.80 -0.44 -22.09
C TYR A 807 29.98 -1.56 -22.75
N ARG A 808 28.72 -1.76 -22.36
CA ARG A 808 27.87 -2.82 -22.93
C ARG A 808 26.38 -2.50 -22.82
N SER A 809 25.60 -2.89 -23.83
CA SER A 809 24.14 -2.99 -23.74
C SER A 809 23.74 -4.43 -24.08
N VAL A 810 22.80 -5.01 -23.34
CA VAL A 810 22.34 -6.39 -23.49
C VAL A 810 20.83 -6.41 -23.63
N PHE A 811 20.29 -7.16 -24.57
CA PHE A 811 18.85 -7.21 -24.85
C PHE A 811 18.35 -8.64 -24.71
N ALA A 812 17.06 -8.80 -24.40
CA ALA A 812 16.42 -10.10 -24.52
C ALA A 812 16.58 -10.62 -25.96
N PRO A 813 16.95 -11.90 -26.16
CA PRO A 813 17.14 -12.44 -27.50
C PRO A 813 15.79 -12.54 -28.24
N ALA A 814 15.61 -11.79 -29.32
CA ALA A 814 14.50 -12.00 -30.25
C ALA A 814 14.82 -13.14 -31.23
N LEU A 815 13.82 -14.00 -31.51
CA LEU A 815 13.96 -15.10 -32.48
C LEU A 815 14.13 -14.62 -33.93
N ASP A 816 13.76 -13.37 -34.23
CA ASP A 816 13.85 -12.76 -35.56
C ASP A 816 14.85 -11.60 -35.54
N ARG A 817 15.92 -11.73 -36.35
CA ARG A 817 16.97 -10.72 -36.51
C ARG A 817 16.43 -9.36 -36.94
N ALA A 818 15.43 -9.35 -37.81
CA ALA A 818 14.82 -8.12 -38.31
C ALA A 818 13.95 -7.47 -37.23
N VAL A 819 13.38 -8.25 -36.31
CA VAL A 819 12.69 -7.71 -35.12
C VAL A 819 13.70 -7.13 -34.13
N GLN A 820 14.81 -7.82 -33.83
CA GLN A 820 15.86 -7.31 -32.94
C GLN A 820 16.39 -5.94 -33.39
N ARG A 821 16.70 -5.82 -34.69
CA ARG A 821 17.17 -4.58 -35.33
C ARG A 821 16.14 -3.46 -35.25
N ARG A 822 14.87 -3.75 -35.57
CA ARG A 822 13.78 -2.76 -35.56
C ARG A 822 13.31 -2.34 -34.17
N ALA A 823 13.31 -3.25 -33.20
CA ALA A 823 12.72 -3.04 -31.86
C ALA A 823 13.65 -2.24 -30.93
N HIS A 824 14.96 -2.23 -31.21
CA HIS A 824 15.96 -1.60 -30.35
C HIS A 824 16.75 -0.55 -31.15
N ARG A 825 16.07 0.54 -31.53
CA ARG A 825 16.71 1.67 -32.23
C ARG A 825 16.50 2.95 -31.43
N ILE A 826 17.57 3.73 -31.28
CA ILE A 826 17.66 4.92 -30.44
C ILE A 826 18.22 6.05 -31.32
N GLY A 827 17.63 7.24 -31.26
CA GLY A 827 17.99 8.36 -32.17
C GLY A 827 17.72 8.09 -33.66
N LEU A 828 16.95 7.05 -34.00
CA LEU A 828 16.53 6.70 -35.37
C LEU A 828 15.03 6.91 -35.57
N PHE A 829 14.68 7.88 -36.41
CA PHE A 829 13.31 8.22 -36.77
C PHE A 829 12.99 7.71 -38.17
N ALA A 830 11.96 6.87 -38.32
CA ALA A 830 11.50 6.48 -39.65
C ALA A 830 10.86 7.70 -40.33
N ASP A 831 11.36 8.10 -41.50
CA ASP A 831 10.74 9.19 -42.27
C ASP A 831 9.35 8.73 -42.75
N PRO A 832 8.27 9.53 -42.63
CA PRO A 832 6.96 9.15 -43.14
C PRO A 832 7.08 8.81 -44.62
N ILE A 833 6.78 7.54 -44.94
CA ILE A 833 6.96 6.91 -46.26
C ILE A 833 6.74 7.91 -47.39
N ASP A 834 7.81 8.27 -48.10
CA ASP A 834 7.68 8.94 -49.39
C ASP A 834 7.01 7.95 -50.36
N THR A 835 5.69 8.10 -50.50
CA THR A 835 4.86 7.25 -51.36
C THR A 835 5.16 7.42 -52.86
N THR A 836 6.09 8.32 -53.22
CA THR A 836 6.45 8.61 -54.62
C THR A 836 7.73 7.89 -55.09
N SER A 837 8.51 7.28 -54.18
CA SER A 837 9.69 6.49 -54.52
C SER A 837 9.33 5.08 -55.01
N GLN A 838 9.78 4.69 -56.20
CA GLN A 838 9.62 3.32 -56.73
C GLN A 838 10.49 2.28 -56.00
N SER A 839 11.40 2.67 -55.10
CA SER A 839 12.10 1.75 -54.21
C SER A 839 11.35 1.64 -52.87
N ARG A 840 10.97 0.42 -52.48
CA ARG A 840 10.38 0.11 -51.16
C ARG A 840 11.38 0.25 -49.99
N GLU A 841 12.50 0.92 -50.18
CA GLU A 841 13.56 1.04 -49.18
C GLU A 841 13.17 2.10 -48.14
N ARG A 842 13.17 1.71 -46.86
CA ARG A 842 12.91 2.62 -45.75
C ARG A 842 14.12 3.52 -45.54
N ILE A 843 13.85 4.82 -45.43
CA ILE A 843 14.82 5.84 -45.06
C ILE A 843 14.55 6.23 -43.61
N TYR A 844 15.60 6.31 -42.83
CA TYR A 844 15.58 6.80 -41.47
C TYR A 844 16.35 8.12 -41.40
N ARG A 845 15.87 9.01 -40.54
CA ARG A 845 16.58 10.22 -40.13
C ARG A 845 17.17 9.99 -38.75
N THR A 846 18.38 10.50 -38.53
CA THR A 846 19.03 10.46 -37.22
C THR A 846 19.07 11.85 -36.62
N ASP A 847 19.10 11.93 -35.29
CA ASP A 847 19.63 13.08 -34.58
C ASP A 847 21.18 13.09 -34.67
N GLU A 848 21.88 13.80 -33.79
CA GLU A 848 23.35 13.83 -33.75
C GLU A 848 23.99 12.47 -33.40
N ARG A 849 23.21 11.54 -32.81
CA ARG A 849 23.65 10.25 -32.30
C ARG A 849 22.60 9.15 -32.50
N ALA A 850 22.84 8.28 -33.46
CA ALA A 850 22.01 7.11 -33.68
C ALA A 850 22.63 5.82 -33.11
N VAL A 851 21.81 4.96 -32.49
CA VAL A 851 22.20 3.64 -31.99
C VAL A 851 21.23 2.58 -32.50
N PHE A 852 21.78 1.48 -33.01
CA PHE A 852 21.03 0.28 -33.39
C PHE A 852 21.82 -0.99 -33.07
N TYR A 853 21.12 -2.14 -33.01
CA TYR A 853 21.71 -3.40 -32.58
C TYR A 853 21.71 -4.45 -33.69
N ALA A 854 22.88 -5.02 -33.99
CA ALA A 854 23.03 -6.13 -34.92
C ALA A 854 22.98 -7.48 -34.17
N ALA A 855 22.54 -8.54 -34.84
CA ALA A 855 22.35 -9.85 -34.23
C ALA A 855 23.71 -10.49 -33.85
N PRO A 856 23.80 -11.28 -32.75
CA PRO A 856 25.06 -11.84 -32.26
C PRO A 856 25.78 -12.74 -33.28
N GLU A 857 25.02 -13.45 -34.09
CA GLU A 857 25.44 -14.23 -35.25
C GLU A 857 25.92 -13.45 -36.49
N ASP A 858 25.73 -12.13 -36.53
CA ASP A 858 26.17 -11.35 -37.68
C ASP A 858 27.71 -11.32 -37.70
N TRP A 859 28.27 -11.48 -38.90
CA TRP A 859 29.72 -11.41 -39.14
C TRP A 859 30.13 -10.09 -39.80
N ARG A 860 29.14 -9.25 -40.12
CA ARG A 860 29.28 -7.96 -40.77
C ARG A 860 28.08 -7.08 -40.49
N VAL A 861 28.32 -5.78 -40.34
CA VAL A 861 27.29 -4.75 -40.26
C VAL A 861 27.41 -3.85 -41.50
N THR A 862 26.30 -3.64 -42.20
CA THR A 862 26.25 -2.81 -43.42
C THR A 862 25.06 -1.86 -43.35
N PHE A 863 25.29 -0.60 -43.68
CA PHE A 863 24.27 0.45 -43.76
C PHE A 863 24.72 1.55 -44.70
N ASP A 864 23.77 2.23 -45.31
CA ASP A 864 24.03 3.36 -46.19
C ASP A 864 23.78 4.66 -45.42
N VAL A 865 24.74 5.57 -45.43
CA VAL A 865 24.65 6.90 -44.83
C VAL A 865 24.59 7.99 -45.89
N ARG A 866 23.89 9.07 -45.61
CA ARG A 866 23.85 10.28 -46.45
C ARG A 866 23.79 11.51 -45.56
N ARG A 867 24.55 12.55 -45.92
CA ARG A 867 24.46 13.87 -45.29
C ARG A 867 23.12 14.52 -45.59
N ILE A 868 22.57 15.27 -44.63
CA ILE A 868 21.32 16.01 -44.83
C ILE A 868 21.50 17.04 -45.96
N PRO A 869 20.66 17.02 -47.02
CA PRO A 869 20.85 17.88 -48.20
C PRO A 869 20.88 19.39 -47.91
N ALA A 870 20.25 19.84 -46.81
CA ALA A 870 20.22 21.24 -46.40
C ALA A 870 21.55 21.77 -45.80
N MET A 871 22.56 20.90 -45.60
CA MET A 871 23.84 21.30 -45.00
C MET A 871 24.84 21.83 -46.04
N ALA A 872 25.36 23.04 -45.80
CA ALA A 872 26.46 23.60 -46.59
C ALA A 872 27.85 23.05 -46.18
N THR A 873 27.99 22.53 -44.96
CA THR A 873 29.25 22.05 -44.39
C THR A 873 29.42 20.54 -44.54
N ALA A 874 30.67 20.09 -44.63
CA ALA A 874 30.99 18.66 -44.59
C ALA A 874 30.71 18.10 -43.18
N GLN A 875 30.24 16.86 -43.12
CA GLN A 875 29.87 16.18 -41.87
C GLN A 875 30.79 14.99 -41.63
N THR A 876 31.29 14.83 -40.42
CA THR A 876 32.08 13.67 -40.01
C THR A 876 31.19 12.71 -39.24
N VAL A 877 31.19 11.45 -39.65
CA VAL A 877 30.47 10.36 -38.98
C VAL A 877 31.51 9.48 -38.29
N THR A 878 31.44 9.38 -36.96
CA THR A 878 32.23 8.42 -36.18
C THR A 878 31.40 7.17 -35.96
N ILE A 879 31.94 6.02 -36.36
CA ILE A 879 31.28 4.72 -36.22
C ILE A 879 31.90 4.01 -35.02
N ARG A 880 31.08 3.62 -34.05
CA ARG A 880 31.51 2.81 -32.91
C ARG A 880 30.81 1.46 -32.90
N ILE A 881 31.55 0.39 -32.64
CA ILE A 881 31.01 -0.95 -32.43
C ILE A 881 31.36 -1.36 -31.00
N ASP A 882 30.34 -1.62 -30.18
CA ASP A 882 30.48 -1.89 -28.74
C ASP A 882 31.34 -0.84 -28.00
N GLY A 883 31.23 0.42 -28.42
CA GLY A 883 31.96 1.56 -27.84
C GLY A 883 33.32 1.85 -28.46
N ASP A 884 33.91 0.92 -29.21
CA ASP A 884 35.19 1.09 -29.89
C ASP A 884 35.01 1.86 -31.20
N ILE A 885 35.80 2.92 -31.41
CA ILE A 885 35.81 3.65 -32.68
C ILE A 885 36.45 2.76 -33.74
N VAL A 886 35.65 2.30 -34.70
CA VAL A 886 36.11 1.43 -35.80
C VAL A 886 36.40 2.20 -37.09
N ASP A 887 35.79 3.37 -37.29
CA ASP A 887 35.99 4.23 -38.46
C ASP A 887 35.52 5.67 -38.19
N GLN A 888 36.09 6.63 -38.92
CA GLN A 888 35.64 8.02 -38.98
C GLN A 888 35.57 8.46 -40.44
N ARG A 889 34.37 8.70 -40.94
CA ARG A 889 34.10 9.03 -42.35
C ARG A 889 33.69 10.48 -42.51
N ARG A 890 34.41 11.24 -43.34
CA ARG A 890 34.03 12.60 -43.72
C ARG A 890 33.16 12.60 -44.99
N LEU A 891 31.93 13.05 -44.86
CA LEU A 891 30.95 13.22 -45.94
C LEU A 891 31.01 14.66 -46.47
N VAL A 892 31.48 14.85 -47.70
CA VAL A 892 31.66 16.17 -48.34
C VAL A 892 30.54 16.53 -49.31
N ASP A 893 29.72 15.55 -49.69
CA ASP A 893 28.58 15.68 -50.59
C ASP A 893 27.31 15.10 -49.91
N ASP A 894 26.18 15.17 -50.60
CA ASP A 894 24.93 14.54 -50.19
C ASP A 894 24.67 13.22 -50.95
N ALA A 895 25.72 12.55 -51.46
CA ALA A 895 25.55 11.22 -52.03
C ALA A 895 25.31 10.17 -50.94
N TRP A 896 24.77 9.02 -51.33
CA TRP A 896 24.70 7.84 -50.46
C TRP A 896 26.04 7.12 -50.43
N HIS A 897 26.54 6.83 -49.22
CA HIS A 897 27.78 6.11 -48.98
C HIS A 897 27.49 4.81 -48.23
N THR A 898 27.83 3.66 -48.82
CA THR A 898 27.69 2.35 -48.17
C THR A 898 28.87 2.10 -47.24
N LEU A 899 28.59 1.89 -45.96
CA LEU A 899 29.57 1.56 -44.94
C LEU A 899 29.39 0.11 -44.51
N SER A 900 30.49 -0.64 -44.42
CA SER A 900 30.46 -2.07 -44.12
C SER A 900 31.65 -2.46 -43.24
N TYR A 901 31.35 -2.98 -42.05
CA TYR A 901 32.36 -3.31 -41.04
C TYR A 901 32.26 -4.79 -40.62
N PRO A 902 33.37 -5.54 -40.59
CA PRO A 902 33.36 -6.91 -40.09
C PRO A 902 33.15 -6.92 -38.56
N VAL A 903 32.39 -7.90 -38.07
CA VAL A 903 32.22 -8.18 -36.63
C VAL A 903 32.43 -9.67 -36.37
N THR A 904 32.91 -10.03 -35.17
CA THR A 904 33.16 -11.44 -34.82
C THR A 904 31.90 -12.02 -34.20
N ALA A 905 31.24 -12.96 -34.89
CA ALA A 905 30.02 -13.60 -34.40
C ALA A 905 30.17 -14.19 -32.98
N ARG A 906 29.18 -13.94 -32.12
CA ARG A 906 29.11 -14.31 -30.70
C ARG A 906 28.11 -15.44 -30.48
N SER A 907 28.47 -16.68 -30.82
CA SER A 907 27.56 -17.83 -30.71
C SER A 907 27.29 -18.33 -29.29
N ALA A 908 28.13 -17.96 -28.31
CA ALA A 908 28.05 -18.49 -26.94
C ALA A 908 27.22 -17.64 -25.97
N GLU A 909 27.00 -16.36 -26.28
CA GLU A 909 26.41 -15.41 -25.31
C GLU A 909 25.02 -14.90 -25.71
N ASN A 910 24.58 -15.05 -26.96
CA ASN A 910 23.33 -14.47 -27.50
C ASN A 910 23.20 -12.94 -27.31
N ILE A 911 24.32 -12.20 -27.21
CA ILE A 911 24.33 -10.76 -26.95
C ILE A 911 24.57 -9.98 -28.25
N PRO A 912 23.66 -9.07 -28.66
CA PRO A 912 23.79 -8.33 -29.91
C PRO A 912 24.98 -7.36 -29.90
N PHE A 913 25.43 -6.92 -31.08
CA PHE A 913 26.44 -5.87 -31.24
C PHE A 913 25.78 -4.50 -31.20
N ARG A 914 26.30 -3.58 -30.39
CA ARG A 914 25.87 -2.17 -30.38
C ARG A 914 26.60 -1.40 -31.46
N ILE A 915 25.86 -0.74 -32.33
CA ILE A 915 26.40 0.12 -33.39
C ILE A 915 25.98 1.56 -33.12
N GLU A 916 26.94 2.47 -33.01
CA GLU A 916 26.70 3.89 -32.80
C GLU A 916 27.24 4.72 -33.95
N LEU A 917 26.46 5.71 -34.39
CA LEU A 917 26.83 6.70 -35.39
C LEU A 917 26.76 8.09 -34.76
N LEU A 918 27.90 8.77 -34.67
CA LEU A 918 28.01 10.12 -34.13
C LEU A 918 28.29 11.09 -35.29
N ALA A 919 27.35 12.01 -35.55
CA ALA A 919 27.44 12.95 -36.66
C ALA A 919 27.86 14.34 -36.16
N SER A 920 28.88 14.95 -36.78
CA SER A 920 29.34 16.30 -36.41
C SER A 920 29.80 17.13 -37.62
N PRO A 921 29.37 18.39 -37.78
CA PRO A 921 28.35 19.06 -36.96
C PRO A 921 26.94 18.52 -37.29
N ALA A 922 25.96 18.76 -36.42
CA ALA A 922 24.56 18.50 -36.71
C ALA A 922 23.90 19.66 -37.48
N HIS A 923 22.78 19.36 -38.13
CA HIS A 923 21.92 20.34 -38.78
C HIS A 923 20.79 20.73 -37.85
N VAL A 924 20.68 22.02 -37.51
CA VAL A 924 19.53 22.55 -36.78
C VAL A 924 18.56 23.17 -37.77
N ASP A 925 17.29 22.75 -37.74
CA ASP A 925 16.25 23.33 -38.59
C ASP A 925 15.70 24.66 -38.04
N ALA A 926 14.68 25.21 -38.72
CA ALA A 926 14.08 26.49 -38.34
C ALA A 926 13.28 26.43 -37.02
N ASP A 927 12.88 25.23 -36.58
CA ASP A 927 12.12 25.00 -35.36
C ASP A 927 13.02 24.68 -34.16
N GLY A 928 14.34 24.60 -34.38
CA GLY A 928 15.34 24.34 -33.35
C GLY A 928 15.65 22.86 -33.14
N GLU A 929 15.14 21.98 -34.01
CA GLU A 929 15.38 20.54 -33.94
C GLU A 929 16.71 20.18 -34.59
N SER A 930 17.52 19.32 -33.94
CA SER A 930 18.85 18.91 -34.41
C SER A 930 18.83 17.55 -35.09
N TYR A 931 19.46 17.46 -36.25
CA TYR A 931 19.53 16.26 -37.09
C TYR A 931 20.96 15.94 -37.52
N GLY A 932 21.34 14.67 -37.49
CA GLY A 932 22.65 14.21 -37.94
C GLY A 932 22.64 13.84 -39.42
N LEU A 933 22.28 12.60 -39.71
CA LEU A 933 22.41 11.93 -41.02
C LEU A 933 21.10 11.28 -41.46
N LEU A 934 21.01 10.96 -42.76
CA LEU A 934 20.05 10.03 -43.31
C LEU A 934 20.66 8.63 -43.42
N LEU A 935 19.84 7.63 -43.16
CA LEU A 935 20.17 6.21 -43.21
C LEU A 935 19.19 5.49 -44.13
N ARG A 936 19.64 4.47 -44.88
CA ARG A 936 18.73 3.57 -45.60
C ARG A 936 19.19 2.12 -45.51
N GLY A 937 18.22 1.21 -45.51
CA GLY A 937 18.44 -0.24 -45.39
C GLY A 937 17.55 -0.90 -44.34
N ASP A 938 17.71 -2.21 -44.14
CA ASP A 938 17.05 -2.96 -43.06
C ASP A 938 17.84 -2.78 -41.75
N ILE A 939 17.78 -1.54 -41.24
CA ILE A 939 18.44 -1.06 -40.02
C ILE A 939 17.55 -1.29 -38.81
#